data_AF-A0A8T7KS99-F1
#
_entry.id   AF-A0A8T7KS99-F1
#
_cell.length_a   1.000
_cell.length_b   1.000
_cell.length_c   1.000
_cell.angle_alpha   90.00
_cell.angle_beta   90.00
_cell.angle_gamma   90.00
#
_symmetry.space_group_name_H-M   'P 1'
#
loop_
_entity.id
_entity.type
_entity.pdbx_description
1 polymer ?
#
loop_
_entity_poly.entity_id
_entity_poly.type
_entity_poly.pdbx_seq_one_letter_code
_entity_poly.pdbx_strand_id
1 'polypeptide(L)'
;MDRSAARFARWRTRLLVVAVLVVLPLITTSLAIGEGSRTLFPTTVPDRFRSHLEWTARTYGGGDSPVILARRTLLRLYAQAGEQILLGSSGIDVSGIDGGEPNQGDILVFNPGTVSGPIGQEVLPTLSGAASPPQPGAFANGFSCAVQRDAVPGVGRIGSRAEELAGPLPNPGGYNPCVYVAPVTGLYFVAFIGPSGPNSTTVPVVSGGFDPTPSDFGPLQYTSVTAWDATVRNAGVEQPGRLFAYYYTAITGGGARPVTGSGYVVTNTGFRYRVGFTGDPFGFLFYANQIGFQINRAGEPPLPLYRALVADPAASFDAQNGLIELQGNGEVSLSEPTYPLFGNEPDPLVLDALGIPRTAVAPRIENLRFTSTRGDGTTGINEGGTFTFTTTQPGIYTLVISRDGTTFDPTDPQNRTLRGVAAAPGLLSVAWDGRDNGGVPFPAGEFQAQAVVQDGEVHFPFVDVENNVDGGPILELINPPDTTGDGVGDCPPWNGGCFGAFYDDRGYRTPSGVLVGQAIDGPLCPGDTANPNGFGNPPAILASDPVLGFDTRSNQRAFGFPFDANPPAVCRVDGGHGDKKGLDLWTFYPSNTLNTPVRIVDPTAVTLLNLSATRTAEGVTIRWTTGSELNTQGFHILRSESGALDDAVYLTSTPIPARGSALGGERYSWTDTSAGNLGRTVAYWLEEVETTGVSQRFGPVRPTATPATGRYQVGLPLVRR
;
A
#
# COMPACT_ATOMS: atom_id res chain seq x y z
N MET A 1 91.58 31.01 -20.43
CA MET A 1 91.67 29.90 -21.39
C MET A 1 90.45 29.03 -21.13
N ASP A 2 89.27 29.49 -21.54
CA ASP A 2 88.66 29.46 -22.88
C ASP A 2 88.30 28.03 -23.36
N ARG A 3 86.98 27.88 -23.57
CA ARG A 3 86.19 26.94 -24.40
C ARG A 3 85.65 25.60 -23.86
N SER A 4 84.31 25.56 -23.91
CA SER A 4 83.40 24.47 -24.40
C SER A 4 83.26 23.19 -23.55
N ALA A 5 82.10 22.57 -23.33
CA ALA A 5 80.72 22.73 -23.80
C ALA A 5 79.78 22.03 -22.80
N ALA A 6 78.75 22.73 -22.31
CA ALA A 6 77.31 22.51 -22.52
C ALA A 6 76.74 21.09 -22.25
N ARG A 7 76.06 20.94 -21.10
CA ARG A 7 74.58 20.77 -20.97
C ARG A 7 74.23 20.20 -19.58
N PHE A 8 73.65 21.04 -18.70
CA PHE A 8 72.81 20.59 -17.58
C PHE A 8 71.63 21.55 -17.46
N ALA A 9 70.48 21.17 -18.03
CA ALA A 9 69.22 21.87 -17.83
C ALA A 9 68.42 21.12 -16.76
N ARG A 10 68.29 21.75 -15.58
CA ARG A 10 67.39 21.33 -14.50
C ARG A 10 65.96 21.66 -14.90
N TRP A 11 65.13 20.66 -15.17
CA TRP A 11 63.68 20.81 -15.31
C TRP A 11 62.95 19.80 -14.41
N ARG A 12 61.94 20.32 -13.72
CA ARG A 12 61.22 19.73 -12.58
C ARG A 12 60.49 18.43 -12.96
N THR A 13 60.78 17.35 -12.26
CA THR A 13 60.02 16.09 -12.37
C THR A 13 58.74 16.20 -11.54
N ARG A 14 57.59 16.03 -12.21
CA ARG A 14 56.27 15.91 -11.58
C ARG A 14 56.21 14.61 -10.79
N LEU A 15 55.77 14.68 -9.52
CA LEU A 15 55.35 13.53 -8.74
C LEU A 15 54.08 12.94 -9.38
N LEU A 16 54.22 11.77 -9.99
CA LEU A 16 53.11 10.86 -10.29
C LEU A 16 52.95 9.96 -9.06
N VAL A 17 51.96 10.24 -8.23
CA VAL A 17 51.49 9.30 -7.20
C VAL A 17 50.66 8.25 -7.93
N VAL A 18 51.25 7.09 -8.20
CA VAL A 18 50.50 5.89 -8.58
C VAL A 18 49.87 5.35 -7.31
N ALA A 19 48.58 5.60 -7.13
CA ALA A 19 47.78 4.91 -6.12
C ALA A 19 47.65 3.44 -6.57
N VAL A 20 48.44 2.56 -5.97
CA VAL A 20 48.23 1.11 -6.08
C VAL A 20 46.97 0.81 -5.28
N LEU A 21 45.83 0.69 -5.98
CA LEU A 21 44.63 0.06 -5.45
C LEU A 21 44.98 -1.40 -5.14
N VAL A 22 45.28 -1.68 -3.88
CA VAL A 22 45.28 -3.04 -3.36
C VAL A 22 43.82 -3.48 -3.35
N VAL A 23 43.42 -4.17 -4.42
CA VAL A 23 42.18 -4.96 -4.42
C VAL A 23 42.42 -6.11 -3.45
N LEU A 24 42.06 -5.90 -2.19
CA LEU A 24 41.85 -7.01 -1.26
C LEU A 24 40.76 -7.89 -1.89
N PRO A 25 41.01 -9.19 -2.12
CA PRO A 25 39.93 -10.08 -2.49
C PRO A 25 38.96 -10.08 -1.31
N LEU A 26 37.76 -9.55 -1.54
CA LEU A 26 36.61 -9.85 -0.70
C LEU A 26 36.51 -11.37 -0.69
N ILE A 27 36.94 -11.99 0.41
CA ILE A 27 36.56 -13.34 0.73
C ILE A 27 35.06 -13.26 0.93
N THR A 28 34.30 -13.51 -0.14
CA THR A 28 32.90 -13.91 -0.02
C THR A 28 32.95 -15.22 0.73
N THR A 29 32.79 -15.17 2.06
CA THR A 29 32.37 -16.35 2.81
C THR A 29 31.09 -16.79 2.14
N SER A 30 31.14 -17.90 1.39
CA SER A 30 29.94 -18.56 0.88
C SER A 30 29.13 -18.91 2.12
N LEU A 31 28.15 -18.09 2.47
CA LEU A 31 27.07 -18.52 3.33
C LEU A 31 26.53 -19.80 2.69
N ALA A 32 26.46 -20.89 3.44
CA ALA A 32 25.82 -22.10 2.96
C ALA A 32 24.37 -21.72 2.64
N ILE A 33 24.06 -21.54 1.35
CA ILE A 33 22.71 -21.20 0.91
C ILE A 33 21.89 -22.48 1.09
N GLY A 34 20.97 -22.43 2.05
CA GLY A 34 20.06 -23.52 2.40
C GLY A 34 18.62 -23.05 2.41
N GLU A 35 17.69 -23.93 2.74
CA GLU A 35 16.30 -23.57 3.08
C GLU A 35 16.02 -23.92 4.54
N GLY A 36 15.09 -23.22 5.17
CA GLY A 36 14.71 -23.44 6.56
C GLY A 36 15.17 -22.39 7.55
N SER A 37 15.11 -22.72 8.84
CA SER A 37 15.51 -21.82 9.93
C SER A 37 16.99 -21.45 9.89
N ARG A 38 17.85 -22.29 9.28
CA ARG A 38 19.27 -21.97 9.04
C ARG A 38 19.48 -20.81 8.06
N THR A 39 18.53 -20.56 7.17
CA THR A 39 18.55 -19.41 6.24
C THR A 39 18.17 -18.12 6.97
N LEU A 40 17.16 -18.21 7.85
CA LEU A 40 16.69 -17.07 8.62
C LEU A 40 17.66 -16.68 9.74
N PHE A 41 18.35 -17.67 10.32
CA PHE A 41 19.28 -17.50 11.44
C PHE A 41 20.61 -18.21 11.15
N PRO A 42 21.43 -17.73 10.19
CA PRO A 42 22.64 -18.43 9.74
C PRO A 42 23.81 -18.33 10.73
N THR A 43 23.86 -17.27 11.52
CA THR A 43 24.95 -16.98 12.45
C THR A 43 24.41 -16.29 13.69
N THR A 44 25.08 -16.47 14.83
CA THR A 44 24.73 -15.77 16.08
C THR A 44 24.94 -14.27 15.93
N VAL A 45 23.92 -13.49 16.32
CA VAL A 45 23.99 -12.03 16.40
C VAL A 45 24.00 -11.65 17.89
N PRO A 46 25.03 -10.92 18.38
CA PRO A 46 25.10 -10.50 19.78
C PRO A 46 23.85 -9.72 20.21
N ASP A 47 23.40 -9.96 21.44
CA ASP A 47 22.25 -9.27 22.05
C ASP A 47 20.94 -9.35 21.22
N ARG A 48 20.81 -10.37 20.39
CA ARG A 48 19.60 -10.66 19.62
C ARG A 48 19.14 -12.08 19.88
N PHE A 49 17.91 -12.34 19.46
CA PHE A 49 17.20 -13.60 19.61
C PHE A 49 16.67 -14.06 18.25
N ARG A 50 16.16 -15.28 18.22
CA ARG A 50 15.48 -15.85 17.06
C ARG A 50 14.04 -16.16 17.41
N SER A 51 13.19 -16.17 16.40
CA SER A 51 11.81 -16.61 16.54
C SER A 51 11.67 -18.08 16.13
N HIS A 52 10.74 -18.78 16.77
CA HIS A 52 10.41 -20.17 16.49
C HIS A 52 9.16 -20.20 15.60
N LEU A 53 9.16 -21.05 14.58
CA LEU A 53 8.04 -21.15 13.65
C LEU A 53 6.81 -21.69 14.38
N GLU A 54 5.68 -21.02 14.25
CA GLU A 54 4.48 -21.33 15.04
C GLU A 54 3.40 -22.07 14.24
N TRP A 55 2.76 -23.04 14.89
CA TRP A 55 1.52 -23.71 14.49
C TRP A 55 0.57 -23.86 15.68
N THR A 56 -0.26 -22.85 15.92
CA THR A 56 -1.25 -22.84 17.01
C THR A 56 -2.68 -22.74 16.47
N ALA A 57 -3.68 -23.06 17.28
CA ALA A 57 -5.10 -22.88 16.94
C ALA A 57 -5.63 -21.45 17.21
N ARG A 58 -4.74 -20.50 17.55
CA ARG A 58 -5.07 -19.07 17.69
C ARG A 58 -5.14 -18.36 16.34
N THR A 59 -5.74 -17.17 16.32
CA THR A 59 -5.90 -16.33 15.12
C THR A 59 -5.54 -14.88 15.40
N TYR A 60 -5.24 -14.14 14.33
CA TYR A 60 -5.42 -12.70 14.27
C TYR A 60 -6.65 -12.36 13.41
N GLY A 61 -7.40 -11.32 13.78
CA GLY A 61 -8.63 -10.91 13.07
C GLY A 61 -9.83 -11.85 13.23
N GLY A 62 -10.91 -11.60 12.48
CA GLY A 62 -12.16 -12.39 12.51
C GLY A 62 -13.32 -11.84 13.34
N GLY A 63 -13.12 -10.75 14.06
CA GLY A 63 -14.20 -9.94 14.64
C GLY A 63 -14.55 -8.78 13.72
N ASP A 64 -14.03 -7.59 14.04
CA ASP A 64 -14.19 -6.37 13.22
C ASP A 64 -13.44 -6.44 11.88
N SER A 65 -12.51 -7.40 11.76
CA SER A 65 -11.83 -7.70 10.51
C SER A 65 -12.50 -8.86 9.77
N PRO A 66 -12.86 -8.69 8.48
CA PRO A 66 -13.33 -9.80 7.65
C PRO A 66 -12.20 -10.79 7.31
N VAL A 67 -10.96 -10.42 7.57
CA VAL A 67 -9.77 -11.26 7.37
C VAL A 67 -9.46 -12.00 8.66
N ILE A 68 -9.24 -13.31 8.55
CA ILE A 68 -8.79 -14.16 9.64
C ILE A 68 -7.47 -14.76 9.20
N LEU A 69 -6.42 -14.52 9.98
CA LEU A 69 -5.11 -15.12 9.78
C LEU A 69 -4.88 -16.11 10.90
N ALA A 70 -4.95 -17.40 10.59
CA ALA A 70 -4.55 -18.43 11.53
C ALA A 70 -3.07 -18.24 11.91
N ARG A 71 -2.74 -18.38 13.20
CA ARG A 71 -1.36 -18.36 13.69
C ARG A 71 -0.67 -19.70 13.39
N ARG A 72 -0.57 -20.01 12.10
CA ARG A 72 0.07 -21.18 11.52
C ARG A 72 0.86 -20.75 10.30
N THR A 73 2.18 -20.93 10.31
CA THR A 73 2.95 -20.67 9.08
C THR A 73 2.80 -21.85 8.13
N LEU A 74 2.00 -21.66 7.08
CA LEU A 74 1.87 -22.63 6.00
C LEU A 74 2.82 -22.24 4.85
N LEU A 75 3.91 -22.99 4.74
CA LEU A 75 4.92 -22.74 3.73
C LEU A 75 4.46 -23.29 2.38
N ARG A 76 4.99 -22.71 1.30
CA ARG A 76 4.82 -23.16 -0.08
C ARG A 76 6.18 -23.48 -0.67
N LEU A 77 6.25 -24.56 -1.42
CA LEU A 77 7.49 -25.08 -1.99
C LEU A 77 7.27 -25.45 -3.46
N TYR A 78 8.09 -24.88 -4.34
CA TYR A 78 8.12 -25.32 -5.74
C TYR A 78 9.08 -26.51 -5.90
N ALA A 79 8.59 -27.59 -6.51
CA ALA A 79 9.42 -28.72 -6.92
C ALA A 79 8.96 -29.25 -8.29
N GLN A 80 9.93 -29.74 -9.06
CA GLN A 80 9.70 -30.47 -10.30
C GLN A 80 9.58 -31.96 -10.02
N ALA A 81 8.80 -32.66 -10.85
CA ALA A 81 8.63 -34.10 -10.72
C ALA A 81 10.00 -34.82 -10.70
N GLY A 82 10.22 -35.66 -9.70
CA GLY A 82 11.46 -36.41 -9.50
C GLY A 82 12.52 -35.72 -8.62
N GLU A 83 12.36 -34.45 -8.28
CA GLU A 83 13.22 -33.79 -7.29
C GLU A 83 12.89 -34.27 -5.87
N GLN A 84 13.90 -34.21 -4.99
CA GLN A 84 13.76 -34.61 -3.59
C GLN A 84 13.42 -33.38 -2.74
N ILE A 85 12.36 -33.48 -1.95
CA ILE A 85 12.00 -32.56 -0.88
C ILE A 85 12.50 -33.20 0.43
N LEU A 86 13.54 -32.63 1.01
CA LEU A 86 14.17 -33.10 2.25
C LEU A 86 13.67 -32.27 3.42
N LEU A 87 13.12 -32.94 4.42
CA LEU A 87 12.35 -32.33 5.50
C LEU A 87 12.96 -32.66 6.85
N GLY A 88 13.08 -31.65 7.71
CA GLY A 88 13.55 -31.80 9.08
C GLY A 88 12.82 -30.86 10.05
N SER A 89 12.59 -31.30 11.27
CA SER A 89 11.96 -30.51 12.31
C SER A 89 12.46 -30.92 13.69
N SER A 90 12.64 -29.93 14.57
CA SER A 90 12.92 -30.16 15.98
C SER A 90 11.72 -30.66 16.78
N GLY A 91 10.51 -30.61 16.22
CA GLY A 91 9.30 -31.17 16.81
C GLY A 91 9.16 -32.68 16.63
N ILE A 92 9.93 -33.28 15.72
CA ILE A 92 9.88 -34.72 15.42
C ILE A 92 10.59 -35.52 16.51
N ASP A 93 9.96 -36.59 16.98
CA ASP A 93 10.55 -37.50 17.97
C ASP A 93 10.72 -36.84 19.36
N VAL A 94 9.74 -36.02 19.72
CA VAL A 94 9.67 -35.32 21.01
C VAL A 94 8.49 -35.86 21.81
N SER A 95 8.76 -36.54 22.92
CA SER A 95 7.75 -36.97 23.90
C SER A 95 7.17 -35.78 24.66
N GLY A 96 5.89 -35.82 25.07
CA GLY A 96 5.27 -34.79 25.90
C GLY A 96 5.95 -34.57 27.26
N ILE A 97 5.69 -33.42 27.90
CA ILE A 97 6.36 -32.97 29.15
C ILE A 97 6.18 -33.95 30.33
N ASP A 98 5.04 -34.64 30.39
CA ASP A 98 4.72 -35.55 31.49
C ASP A 98 5.09 -37.02 31.21
N GLY A 99 5.88 -37.29 30.17
CA GLY A 99 6.27 -38.66 29.78
C GLY A 99 5.11 -39.55 29.32
N GLY A 100 3.94 -38.96 29.03
CA GLY A 100 2.77 -39.64 28.42
C GLY A 100 2.60 -39.30 26.93
N GLU A 101 2.10 -40.26 26.15
CA GLU A 101 2.02 -40.26 24.66
C GLU A 101 0.89 -39.39 24.04
N PRO A 102 0.99 -38.97 22.76
CA PRO A 102 2.10 -39.23 21.83
C PRO A 102 2.89 -38.00 21.39
N ASN A 103 4.08 -38.29 20.87
CA ASN A 103 4.88 -37.45 19.98
C ASN A 103 4.07 -37.06 18.74
N GLN A 104 3.31 -35.95 18.85
CA GLN A 104 2.40 -35.45 17.82
C GLN A 104 3.08 -34.53 16.80
N GLY A 105 4.40 -34.30 16.95
CA GLY A 105 5.16 -33.54 15.97
C GLY A 105 5.16 -34.28 14.63
N ASP A 106 4.94 -33.52 13.55
CA ASP A 106 4.92 -34.02 12.18
C ASP A 106 5.38 -32.92 11.21
N ILE A 107 5.76 -33.33 10.01
CA ILE A 107 5.92 -32.46 8.85
C ILE A 107 4.98 -33.00 7.78
N LEU A 108 3.96 -32.22 7.44
CA LEU A 108 2.98 -32.59 6.43
C LEU A 108 3.30 -31.85 5.14
N VAL A 109 3.28 -32.58 4.02
CA VAL A 109 3.34 -31.98 2.68
C VAL A 109 2.06 -32.32 1.94
N PHE A 110 1.46 -31.32 1.30
CA PHE A 110 0.26 -31.47 0.48
C PHE A 110 0.61 -31.23 -0.99
N ASN A 111 0.10 -32.10 -1.86
CA ASN A 111 0.39 -32.06 -3.29
C ASN A 111 -0.20 -30.82 -3.96
N PRO A 112 0.34 -30.42 -5.14
CA PRO A 112 -0.23 -29.32 -5.91
C PRO A 112 -1.73 -29.49 -6.16
N GLY A 113 -2.49 -28.44 -5.86
CA GLY A 113 -3.94 -28.39 -6.09
C GLY A 113 -4.81 -29.09 -5.03
N THR A 114 -4.25 -29.62 -3.93
CA THR A 114 -5.05 -30.29 -2.89
C THR A 114 -5.49 -29.38 -1.74
N VAL A 115 -4.78 -28.27 -1.50
CA VAL A 115 -5.14 -27.26 -0.51
C VAL A 115 -6.06 -26.22 -1.16
N SER A 116 -7.09 -25.79 -0.44
CA SER A 116 -8.08 -24.82 -0.92
C SER A 116 -8.40 -23.77 0.14
N GLY A 117 -9.14 -22.72 -0.23
CA GLY A 117 -9.50 -21.63 0.69
C GLY A 117 -8.55 -20.43 0.57
N PRO A 118 -8.91 -19.30 1.19
CA PRO A 118 -8.09 -18.08 1.18
C PRO A 118 -6.87 -18.24 2.10
N ILE A 119 -5.87 -17.39 1.88
CA ILE A 119 -4.65 -17.36 2.70
C ILE A 119 -5.02 -17.04 4.16
N GLY A 120 -4.51 -17.84 5.09
CA GLY A 120 -4.80 -17.72 6.53
C GLY A 120 -5.99 -18.57 6.99
N GLN A 121 -6.79 -19.11 6.07
CA GLN A 121 -7.91 -20.03 6.35
C GLN A 121 -7.90 -21.23 5.40
N GLU A 122 -6.70 -21.67 4.98
CA GLU A 122 -6.57 -22.80 4.09
C GLU A 122 -7.17 -24.08 4.71
N VAL A 123 -7.94 -24.80 3.90
CA VAL A 123 -8.49 -26.12 4.21
C VAL A 123 -7.47 -27.17 3.79
N LEU A 124 -6.87 -27.82 4.80
CA LEU A 124 -5.90 -28.90 4.60
C LEU A 124 -6.64 -30.25 4.57
N PRO A 125 -6.52 -31.04 3.48
CA PRO A 125 -7.21 -32.32 3.38
C PRO A 125 -6.54 -33.38 4.26
N THR A 126 -7.30 -34.35 4.76
CA THR A 126 -6.73 -35.54 5.39
C THR A 126 -5.87 -36.31 4.38
N LEU A 127 -4.63 -36.64 4.75
CA LEU A 127 -3.76 -37.47 3.92
C LEU A 127 -4.34 -38.89 3.79
N SER A 128 -4.54 -39.36 2.56
CA SER A 128 -5.18 -40.64 2.30
C SER A 128 -4.88 -41.19 0.90
N GLY A 129 -5.19 -42.47 0.71
CA GLY A 129 -4.97 -43.17 -0.57
C GLY A 129 -3.50 -43.57 -0.80
N ALA A 130 -3.30 -44.55 -1.68
CA ALA A 130 -1.96 -45.03 -2.03
C ALA A 130 -1.24 -44.05 -2.95
N ALA A 131 -0.01 -43.67 -2.61
CA ALA A 131 0.83 -42.87 -3.49
C ALA A 131 1.19 -43.62 -4.78
N SER A 132 1.28 -42.87 -5.87
CA SER A 132 1.82 -43.34 -7.14
C SER A 132 2.84 -42.32 -7.67
N PRO A 133 4.13 -42.68 -7.81
CA PRO A 133 4.72 -43.97 -7.40
C PRO A 133 4.68 -44.18 -5.88
N PRO A 134 4.68 -45.43 -5.38
CA PRO A 134 4.75 -45.69 -3.95
C PRO A 134 6.05 -45.18 -3.32
N GLN A 135 5.96 -44.51 -2.18
CA GLN A 135 7.11 -44.02 -1.40
C GLN A 135 6.77 -44.14 0.10
N PRO A 136 7.75 -44.41 0.99
CA PRO A 136 7.51 -44.40 2.43
C PRO A 136 6.92 -43.06 2.88
N GLY A 137 5.86 -43.09 3.70
CA GLY A 137 5.17 -41.89 4.20
C GLY A 137 4.36 -41.10 3.18
N ALA A 138 4.33 -41.50 1.91
CA ALA A 138 3.56 -40.82 0.87
C ALA A 138 2.13 -41.38 0.74
N PHE A 139 1.21 -40.47 0.45
CA PHE A 139 -0.20 -40.67 0.15
C PHE A 139 -0.52 -40.15 -1.25
N ALA A 140 -1.71 -40.47 -1.78
CA ALA A 140 -2.12 -39.98 -3.10
C ALA A 140 -2.17 -38.44 -3.16
N ASN A 141 -2.45 -37.79 -2.04
CA ASN A 141 -2.60 -36.34 -1.92
C ASN A 141 -1.49 -35.63 -1.12
N GLY A 142 -0.43 -36.33 -0.71
CA GLY A 142 0.65 -35.68 0.05
C GLY A 142 1.61 -36.65 0.73
N PHE A 143 2.20 -36.21 1.84
CA PHE A 143 3.23 -36.92 2.58
C PHE A 143 3.21 -36.55 4.08
N SER A 144 3.51 -37.52 4.95
CA SER A 144 3.73 -37.32 6.39
C SER A 144 5.10 -37.86 6.79
N CYS A 145 5.88 -37.01 7.45
CA CYS A 145 7.19 -37.37 7.98
C CYS A 145 7.07 -38.33 9.17
N ALA A 146 6.03 -38.20 10.00
CA ALA A 146 5.75 -39.10 11.12
C ALA A 146 5.66 -40.57 10.65
N VAL A 147 5.07 -40.83 9.48
CA VAL A 147 5.00 -42.19 8.91
C VAL A 147 6.39 -42.73 8.53
N GLN A 148 7.30 -41.90 8.00
CA GLN A 148 8.68 -42.33 7.75
C GLN A 148 9.46 -42.55 9.05
N ARG A 149 9.30 -41.66 10.03
CA ARG A 149 9.89 -41.77 11.38
C ARG A 149 9.46 -43.07 12.06
N ASP A 150 8.17 -43.42 12.01
CA ASP A 150 7.66 -44.64 12.66
C ASP A 150 8.28 -45.92 12.05
N ALA A 151 8.70 -45.86 10.79
CA ALA A 151 9.46 -46.93 10.14
C ALA A 151 10.96 -46.90 10.47
N VAL A 152 11.54 -45.71 10.67
CA VAL A 152 12.96 -45.49 10.98
C VAL A 152 13.11 -44.40 12.04
N PRO A 153 13.28 -44.77 13.33
CA PRO A 153 13.40 -43.80 14.43
C PRO A 153 14.50 -42.76 14.20
N GLY A 154 14.25 -41.51 14.57
CA GLY A 154 15.17 -40.38 14.38
C GLY A 154 15.19 -39.76 12.97
N VAL A 155 14.56 -40.37 11.96
CA VAL A 155 14.38 -39.72 10.63
C VAL A 155 13.51 -38.47 10.78
N GLY A 156 13.95 -37.39 10.15
CA GLY A 156 13.29 -36.08 10.17
C GLY A 156 13.55 -35.25 11.43
N ARG A 157 14.25 -35.77 12.44
CA ARG A 157 14.57 -35.02 13.66
C ARG A 157 15.76 -34.08 13.42
N ILE A 158 15.59 -32.80 13.76
CA ILE A 158 16.69 -31.86 14.00
C ILE A 158 16.85 -31.73 15.51
N GLY A 159 17.87 -32.37 16.09
CA GLY A 159 18.07 -32.46 17.54
C GLY A 159 18.99 -31.40 18.13
N SER A 160 19.69 -30.63 17.30
CA SER A 160 20.67 -29.65 17.76
C SER A 160 20.87 -28.48 16.78
N ARG A 161 21.46 -27.40 17.29
CA ARG A 161 21.88 -26.24 16.48
C ARG A 161 22.93 -26.61 15.42
N ALA A 162 23.80 -27.57 15.72
CA ALA A 162 24.83 -28.02 14.77
C ALA A 162 24.21 -28.71 13.56
N GLU A 163 23.23 -29.59 13.79
CA GLU A 163 22.45 -30.25 12.73
C GLU A 163 21.61 -29.25 11.93
N GLU A 164 20.98 -28.29 12.61
CA GLU A 164 20.24 -27.20 11.96
C GLU A 164 21.14 -26.45 10.97
N LEU A 165 22.33 -26.01 11.39
CA LEU A 165 23.23 -25.25 10.53
C LEU A 165 23.81 -26.09 9.38
N ALA A 166 24.07 -27.38 9.63
CA ALA A 166 24.58 -28.30 8.61
C ALA A 166 23.52 -28.66 7.54
N GLY A 167 22.23 -28.64 7.90
CA GLY A 167 21.13 -29.03 7.02
C GLY A 167 21.06 -30.55 6.79
N PRO A 168 20.33 -31.03 5.77
CA PRO A 168 20.10 -32.45 5.56
C PRO A 168 21.36 -33.19 5.08
N LEU A 169 21.57 -34.41 5.58
CA LEU A 169 22.57 -35.33 5.04
C LEU A 169 22.44 -35.46 3.50
N PRO A 170 23.55 -35.60 2.75
CA PRO A 170 24.88 -35.97 3.22
C PRO A 170 25.78 -34.78 3.62
N ASN A 171 25.24 -33.59 3.86
CA ASN A 171 26.03 -32.47 4.39
C ASN A 171 26.75 -32.91 5.69
N PRO A 172 28.06 -32.68 5.84
CA PRO A 172 28.80 -33.10 7.03
C PRO A 172 28.19 -32.56 8.33
N GLY A 173 27.89 -33.45 9.28
CA GLY A 173 27.24 -33.08 10.55
C GLY A 173 25.73 -32.80 10.44
N GLY A 174 25.14 -33.05 9.27
CA GLY A 174 23.71 -32.88 9.02
C GLY A 174 22.83 -33.92 9.68
N TYR A 175 21.53 -33.61 9.73
CA TYR A 175 20.50 -34.52 10.25
C TYR A 175 20.04 -35.52 9.17
N ASN A 176 19.42 -36.63 9.58
CA ASN A 176 18.81 -37.60 8.66
C ASN A 176 17.41 -37.13 8.24
N PRO A 177 17.18 -36.67 7.00
CA PRO A 177 15.92 -36.06 6.63
C PRO A 177 14.81 -37.07 6.32
N CYS A 178 13.57 -36.67 6.54
CA CYS A 178 12.44 -37.25 5.82
C CYS A 178 12.57 -36.88 4.34
N VAL A 179 12.40 -37.84 3.43
CA VAL A 179 12.58 -37.61 1.99
C VAL A 179 11.28 -37.89 1.25
N TYR A 180 10.77 -36.86 0.58
CA TYR A 180 9.63 -36.98 -0.32
C TYR A 180 10.06 -36.68 -1.76
N VAL A 181 9.91 -37.62 -2.68
CA VAL A 181 10.24 -37.40 -4.09
C VAL A 181 9.00 -36.84 -4.77
N ALA A 182 9.07 -35.60 -5.27
CA ALA A 182 7.94 -34.90 -5.86
C ALA A 182 7.31 -35.74 -6.99
N PRO A 183 6.06 -36.24 -6.85
CA PRO A 183 5.44 -37.04 -7.90
C PRO A 183 5.03 -36.22 -9.13
N VAL A 184 4.81 -34.92 -8.97
CA VAL A 184 4.36 -34.00 -10.01
C VAL A 184 5.09 -32.66 -9.87
N THR A 185 5.18 -31.90 -10.96
CA THR A 185 5.71 -30.54 -10.89
C THR A 185 4.63 -29.60 -10.35
N GLY A 186 4.97 -28.75 -9.38
CA GLY A 186 4.05 -27.70 -8.93
C GLY A 186 4.40 -27.12 -7.55
N LEU A 187 3.42 -26.39 -7.01
CA LEU A 187 3.50 -25.77 -5.68
C LEU A 187 2.91 -26.71 -4.63
N TYR A 188 3.78 -27.23 -3.78
CA TYR A 188 3.44 -28.01 -2.60
C TYR A 188 3.20 -27.08 -1.41
N PHE A 189 2.38 -27.52 -0.45
CA PHE A 189 2.24 -26.84 0.84
C PHE A 189 2.93 -27.67 1.91
N VAL A 190 3.67 -27.01 2.82
CA VAL A 190 4.43 -27.66 3.89
C VAL A 190 4.03 -27.08 5.23
N ALA A 191 3.64 -27.97 6.15
CA ALA A 191 3.24 -27.63 7.50
C ALA A 191 4.17 -28.30 8.51
N PHE A 192 4.71 -27.51 9.43
CA PHE A 192 5.51 -27.99 10.55
C PHE A 192 4.67 -27.98 11.82
N ILE A 193 4.44 -29.15 12.39
CA ILE A 193 3.59 -29.34 13.57
C ILE A 193 4.48 -29.53 14.81
N GLY A 194 4.25 -28.70 15.83
CA GLY A 194 4.95 -28.82 17.11
C GLY A 194 4.54 -30.06 17.93
N PRO A 195 5.28 -30.40 19.00
CA PRO A 195 5.04 -31.61 19.79
C PRO A 195 3.63 -31.73 20.42
N SER A 196 2.91 -30.63 20.61
CA SER A 196 1.53 -30.64 21.14
C SER A 196 0.46 -30.92 20.08
N GLY A 197 0.85 -31.08 18.82
CA GLY A 197 -0.07 -31.36 17.72
C GLY A 197 -0.77 -30.13 17.15
N PRO A 198 -1.56 -30.33 16.08
CA PRO A 198 -2.02 -29.25 15.19
C PRO A 198 -3.15 -28.37 15.77
N ASN A 199 -3.78 -28.81 16.87
CA ASN A 199 -4.96 -28.17 17.45
C ASN A 199 -4.69 -27.52 18.81
N SER A 200 -3.44 -27.56 19.30
CA SER A 200 -3.10 -26.98 20.60
C SER A 200 -3.05 -25.45 20.54
N THR A 201 -3.32 -24.82 21.68
CA THR A 201 -3.14 -23.38 21.93
C THR A 201 -2.10 -23.11 23.01
N THR A 202 -1.41 -24.16 23.48
CA THR A 202 -0.41 -24.07 24.55
C THR A 202 0.78 -23.25 24.09
N VAL A 203 1.15 -22.26 24.89
CA VAL A 203 2.20 -21.29 24.59
C VAL A 203 3.58 -21.93 24.80
N PRO A 204 4.51 -21.82 23.83
CA PRO A 204 5.90 -22.27 23.95
C PRO A 204 6.67 -21.61 25.11
N VAL A 205 7.55 -22.36 25.77
CA VAL A 205 8.40 -21.88 26.89
C VAL A 205 9.89 -22.07 26.56
N VAL A 206 10.24 -21.82 25.31
CA VAL A 206 11.59 -21.90 24.76
C VAL A 206 12.42 -20.68 25.15
N SER A 207 13.75 -20.74 25.00
CA SER A 207 14.68 -19.64 25.31
C SER A 207 14.72 -18.54 24.25
N GLY A 208 14.38 -18.87 22.99
CA GLY A 208 14.51 -17.95 21.85
C GLY A 208 15.96 -17.57 21.50
N GLY A 209 16.97 -18.17 22.14
CA GLY A 209 18.38 -17.83 21.91
C GLY A 209 18.86 -18.22 20.50
N PHE A 210 19.80 -17.45 19.93
CA PHE A 210 20.45 -17.80 18.66
C PHE A 210 21.19 -19.15 18.70
N ASP A 211 21.70 -19.49 19.88
CA ASP A 211 22.31 -20.77 20.22
C ASP A 211 21.39 -21.50 21.21
N PRO A 212 20.38 -22.24 20.72
CA PRO A 212 19.39 -22.86 21.58
C PRO A 212 20.01 -23.95 22.42
N THR A 213 19.45 -24.09 23.61
CA THR A 213 19.80 -25.12 24.56
C THR A 213 19.12 -26.45 24.18
N PRO A 214 19.60 -27.60 24.71
CA PRO A 214 18.92 -28.88 24.48
C PRO A 214 17.43 -28.90 24.85
N SER A 215 16.99 -28.09 25.84
CA SER A 215 15.58 -27.99 26.20
C SER A 215 14.71 -27.34 25.11
N ASP A 216 15.30 -26.51 24.26
CA ASP A 216 14.59 -25.89 23.13
C ASP A 216 14.29 -26.92 22.02
N PHE A 217 15.00 -28.05 21.97
CA PHE A 217 14.70 -29.17 21.07
C PHE A 217 13.82 -30.26 21.72
N GLY A 218 13.28 -29.95 22.90
CA GLY A 218 12.43 -30.81 23.71
C GLY A 218 10.96 -30.40 23.71
N PRO A 219 10.15 -30.87 24.66
CA PRO A 219 8.70 -30.67 24.65
C PRO A 219 8.21 -29.26 24.97
N LEU A 220 9.09 -28.38 25.47
CA LEU A 220 8.77 -26.96 25.72
C LEU A 220 8.47 -26.16 24.44
N GLN A 221 8.70 -26.77 23.27
CA GLN A 221 8.29 -26.23 21.98
C GLN A 221 6.77 -26.12 21.83
N TYR A 222 5.99 -27.03 22.46
CA TYR A 222 4.53 -27.11 22.37
C TYR A 222 3.95 -26.94 20.96
N THR A 223 3.46 -25.74 20.61
CA THR A 223 2.84 -25.37 19.33
C THR A 223 3.83 -24.80 18.32
N SER A 224 5.12 -24.71 18.65
CA SER A 224 6.16 -24.19 17.78
C SER A 224 7.18 -25.26 17.40
N VAL A 225 8.08 -24.92 16.48
CA VAL A 225 9.30 -25.67 16.20
C VAL A 225 10.52 -24.74 16.23
N THR A 226 11.51 -25.17 17.00
CA THR A 226 12.79 -24.47 17.21
C THR A 226 13.66 -24.43 15.97
N ALA A 227 13.74 -25.54 15.23
CA ALA A 227 14.48 -25.65 13.98
C ALA A 227 13.65 -26.43 12.96
N TRP A 228 13.71 -26.01 11.70
CA TRP A 228 12.94 -26.61 10.62
C TRP A 228 13.67 -26.43 9.29
N ASP A 229 13.50 -27.39 8.38
CA ASP A 229 14.16 -27.40 7.07
C ASP A 229 13.24 -28.06 6.03
N ALA A 230 13.13 -27.41 4.87
CA ALA A 230 12.42 -27.90 3.69
C ALA A 230 13.25 -27.62 2.43
N THR A 231 14.36 -28.35 2.29
CA THR A 231 15.32 -28.21 1.20
C THR A 231 14.89 -29.02 -0.02
N VAL A 232 14.91 -28.42 -1.21
CA VAL A 232 14.76 -29.15 -2.49
C VAL A 232 16.13 -29.52 -3.02
N ARG A 233 16.31 -30.78 -3.46
CA ARG A 233 17.49 -31.22 -4.21
C ARG A 233 17.12 -31.78 -5.58
N ASN A 234 17.85 -31.34 -6.58
CA ASN A 234 17.87 -31.93 -7.90
C ASN A 234 19.20 -32.68 -8.10
N ALA A 235 19.13 -33.99 -8.31
CA ALA A 235 20.32 -34.85 -8.45
C ALA A 235 21.38 -34.63 -7.34
N GLY A 236 20.92 -34.42 -6.10
CA GLY A 236 21.77 -34.19 -4.93
C GLY A 236 22.22 -32.74 -4.71
N VAL A 237 21.85 -31.79 -5.59
CA VAL A 237 22.22 -30.37 -5.49
C VAL A 237 21.06 -29.54 -4.94
N GLU A 238 21.30 -28.78 -3.88
CA GLU A 238 20.29 -27.90 -3.25
C GLU A 238 19.81 -26.82 -4.23
N GLN A 239 18.50 -26.53 -4.21
CA GLN A 239 17.82 -25.57 -5.07
C GLN A 239 17.19 -24.45 -4.20
N PRO A 240 17.97 -23.46 -3.77
CA PRO A 240 17.48 -22.39 -2.90
C PRO A 240 16.58 -21.41 -3.66
N GLY A 241 15.78 -20.64 -2.93
CA GLY A 241 14.81 -19.70 -3.48
C GLY A 241 13.47 -20.35 -3.85
N ARG A 242 13.26 -21.62 -3.50
CA ARG A 242 12.06 -22.40 -3.86
C ARG A 242 11.01 -22.49 -2.77
N LEU A 243 11.37 -22.13 -1.55
CA LEU A 243 10.49 -22.09 -0.40
C LEU A 243 10.09 -20.65 -0.07
N PHE A 244 8.81 -20.45 0.22
CA PHE A 244 8.26 -19.16 0.61
C PHE A 244 7.01 -19.31 1.49
N ALA A 245 6.55 -18.22 2.06
CA ALA A 245 5.25 -18.12 2.73
C ALA A 245 4.50 -16.89 2.21
N TYR A 246 3.20 -16.78 2.49
CA TYR A 246 2.49 -15.50 2.30
C TYR A 246 2.43 -14.66 3.58
N TYR A 247 2.49 -15.33 4.73
CA TYR A 247 2.69 -14.69 6.02
C TYR A 247 3.56 -15.60 6.89
N TYR A 248 4.31 -14.98 7.79
CA TYR A 248 5.17 -15.65 8.75
C TYR A 248 4.67 -15.33 10.15
N THR A 249 4.29 -16.37 10.90
CA THR A 249 3.90 -16.27 12.30
C THR A 249 4.86 -17.08 13.13
N ALA A 250 5.34 -16.44 14.19
CA ALA A 250 6.39 -16.99 15.02
C ALA A 250 6.28 -16.47 16.44
N ILE A 251 7.02 -17.13 17.32
CA ILE A 251 6.99 -16.89 18.75
C ILE A 251 8.39 -16.99 19.33
N THR A 252 8.73 -16.09 20.24
CA THR A 252 10.05 -16.04 20.87
C THR A 252 10.09 -16.80 22.18
N GLY A 253 8.95 -17.09 22.80
CA GLY A 253 8.83 -17.79 24.09
C GLY A 253 8.95 -16.89 25.34
N GLY A 254 9.14 -15.58 25.16
CA GLY A 254 9.04 -14.54 26.19
C GLY A 254 9.34 -13.15 25.62
N GLY A 255 9.03 -12.07 26.33
CA GLY A 255 9.42 -10.71 25.91
C GLY A 255 10.88 -10.38 26.25
N ALA A 256 11.33 -9.16 25.87
CA ALA A 256 12.72 -8.71 25.97
C ALA A 256 13.69 -9.58 25.14
N ARG A 257 13.22 -10.06 23.99
CA ARG A 257 13.91 -10.91 23.02
C ARG A 257 13.89 -10.27 21.63
N PRO A 258 14.68 -9.19 21.40
CA PRO A 258 14.78 -8.56 20.10
C PRO A 258 15.26 -9.56 19.05
N VAL A 259 14.37 -9.95 18.15
CA VAL A 259 14.67 -10.81 17.01
C VAL A 259 15.26 -10.02 15.87
N THR A 260 16.13 -10.67 15.10
CA THR A 260 16.61 -10.13 13.83
C THR A 260 16.59 -11.19 12.76
N GLY A 261 16.33 -10.79 11.52
CA GLY A 261 16.32 -11.68 10.37
C GLY A 261 16.26 -10.89 9.07
N SER A 262 16.48 -11.58 7.96
CA SER A 262 16.34 -11.00 6.63
C SER A 262 15.61 -11.95 5.68
N GLY A 263 14.93 -11.38 4.69
CA GLY A 263 14.29 -12.12 3.63
C GLY A 263 14.01 -11.24 2.42
N TYR A 264 13.16 -11.74 1.52
CA TYR A 264 12.79 -11.08 0.29
C TYR A 264 11.27 -11.08 0.12
N VAL A 265 10.74 -9.98 -0.39
CA VAL A 265 9.33 -9.84 -0.76
C VAL A 265 9.24 -9.51 -2.24
N VAL A 266 8.32 -10.16 -2.95
CA VAL A 266 8.13 -9.97 -4.38
C VAL A 266 6.71 -9.53 -4.68
N THR A 267 6.55 -8.40 -5.36
CA THR A 267 5.22 -7.93 -5.79
C THR A 267 4.72 -8.71 -7.01
N ASN A 268 3.41 -8.67 -7.26
CA ASN A 268 2.81 -9.31 -8.44
C ASN A 268 3.31 -8.73 -9.78
N THR A 269 3.88 -7.53 -9.77
CA THR A 269 4.49 -6.87 -10.94
C THR A 269 6.01 -7.05 -11.03
N GLY A 270 6.59 -7.87 -10.14
CA GLY A 270 7.99 -8.31 -10.23
C GLY A 270 9.01 -7.40 -9.53
N PHE A 271 8.57 -6.40 -8.75
CA PHE A 271 9.46 -5.65 -7.86
C PHE A 271 9.88 -6.53 -6.69
N ARG A 272 11.18 -6.50 -6.35
CA ARG A 272 11.76 -7.33 -5.31
C ARG A 272 12.41 -6.45 -4.26
N TYR A 273 12.06 -6.70 -3.02
CA TYR A 273 12.59 -5.99 -1.87
C TYR A 273 13.34 -6.96 -0.98
N ARG A 274 14.59 -6.67 -0.67
CA ARG A 274 15.25 -7.28 0.48
C ARG A 274 14.76 -6.57 1.74
N VAL A 275 14.35 -7.34 2.73
CA VAL A 275 13.78 -6.84 3.99
C VAL A 275 14.65 -7.34 5.14
N GLY A 276 15.22 -6.43 5.90
CA GLY A 276 15.88 -6.70 7.16
C GLY A 276 14.98 -6.28 8.31
N PHE A 277 14.64 -7.20 9.20
CA PHE A 277 13.77 -6.94 10.34
C PHE A 277 14.55 -6.96 11.65
N THR A 278 14.21 -6.02 12.52
CA THR A 278 14.54 -5.98 13.94
C THR A 278 13.28 -5.62 14.71
N GLY A 279 13.05 -6.26 15.84
CA GLY A 279 11.92 -5.98 16.72
C GLY A 279 11.93 -6.96 17.88
N ASP A 280 11.21 -6.67 18.95
CA ASP A 280 11.15 -7.48 20.17
C ASP A 280 9.75 -8.07 20.36
N PRO A 281 9.34 -9.01 19.49
CA PRO A 281 8.02 -9.58 19.59
C PRO A 281 7.94 -10.70 20.64
N PHE A 282 6.76 -10.95 21.19
CA PHE A 282 6.48 -12.20 21.90
C PHE A 282 5.89 -13.24 20.94
N GLY A 283 4.66 -13.01 20.47
CA GLY A 283 4.02 -13.82 19.45
C GLY A 283 3.45 -12.89 18.41
N PHE A 284 3.90 -13.03 17.17
CA PHE A 284 3.71 -11.99 16.15
C PHE A 284 3.46 -12.58 14.78
N LEU A 285 2.95 -11.72 13.90
CA LEU A 285 2.73 -12.05 12.51
C LEU A 285 3.28 -10.94 11.61
N PHE A 286 3.98 -11.36 10.56
CA PHE A 286 4.50 -10.51 9.50
C PHE A 286 3.98 -10.98 8.14
N TYR A 287 3.56 -10.04 7.31
CA TYR A 287 3.15 -10.33 5.95
C TYR A 287 3.36 -9.12 5.04
N ALA A 288 3.16 -9.33 3.74
CA ALA A 288 3.20 -8.28 2.76
C ALA A 288 1.98 -8.35 1.83
N ASN A 289 1.49 -7.18 1.45
CA ASN A 289 0.37 -7.06 0.53
C ASN A 289 0.41 -5.71 -0.21
N GLN A 290 -0.58 -5.48 -1.04
CA GLN A 290 -0.67 -4.27 -1.87
C GLN A 290 -1.18 -3.02 -1.13
N ILE A 291 -1.98 -3.17 -0.06
CA ILE A 291 -2.78 -2.06 0.50
C ILE A 291 -2.58 -1.80 2.00
N GLY A 292 -1.76 -2.61 2.67
CA GLY A 292 -1.51 -2.55 4.11
C GLY A 292 -2.71 -3.02 4.90
N PHE A 293 -3.18 -2.18 5.82
CA PHE A 293 -4.49 -2.35 6.42
C PHE A 293 -5.56 -1.67 5.56
N GLN A 294 -6.83 -2.07 5.72
CA GLN A 294 -7.89 -1.57 4.86
C GLN A 294 -8.88 -0.68 5.63
N ILE A 295 -9.37 0.34 4.94
CA ILE A 295 -10.53 1.13 5.36
C ILE A 295 -11.76 0.67 4.56
N ASN A 296 -12.83 0.37 5.29
CA ASN A 296 -14.05 -0.21 4.75
C ASN A 296 -15.15 0.86 4.66
N ARG A 297 -15.80 0.95 3.50
CA ARG A 297 -16.96 1.82 3.27
C ARG A 297 -18.07 1.00 2.62
N ALA A 298 -19.31 1.22 3.09
CA ALA A 298 -20.44 0.45 2.60
C ALA A 298 -20.63 0.63 1.08
N GLY A 299 -20.57 -0.47 0.34
CA GLY A 299 -20.76 -0.50 -1.11
C GLY A 299 -19.54 -0.09 -1.95
N GLU A 300 -18.39 0.16 -1.33
CA GLU A 300 -17.12 0.48 -2.01
C GLU A 300 -16.11 -0.66 -1.83
N PRO A 301 -15.17 -0.86 -2.79
CA PRO A 301 -14.07 -1.79 -2.59
C PRO A 301 -13.15 -1.32 -1.44
N PRO A 302 -12.44 -2.24 -0.75
CA PRO A 302 -11.47 -1.88 0.27
C PRO A 302 -10.41 -0.92 -0.28
N LEU A 303 -10.06 0.09 0.51
CA LEU A 303 -9.03 1.07 0.19
C LEU A 303 -7.86 0.94 1.16
N PRO A 304 -6.62 1.28 0.73
CA PRO A 304 -5.48 1.31 1.63
C PRO A 304 -5.70 2.33 2.76
N LEU A 305 -5.39 1.93 3.99
CA LEU A 305 -5.55 2.76 5.18
C LEU A 305 -4.37 3.72 5.36
N TYR A 306 -3.14 3.31 5.02
CA TYR A 306 -1.89 4.07 5.25
C TYR A 306 -1.72 4.54 6.70
N ARG A 307 -2.26 3.79 7.67
CA ARG A 307 -2.21 4.06 9.11
C ARG A 307 -2.19 2.74 9.87
N ALA A 308 -1.82 2.82 11.14
CA ALA A 308 -1.87 1.69 12.05
C ALA A 308 -3.32 1.30 12.46
N LEU A 309 -3.46 0.05 12.91
CA LEU A 309 -4.62 -0.46 13.63
C LEU A 309 -4.35 -0.47 15.14
N VAL A 310 -5.39 -0.27 15.94
CA VAL A 310 -5.33 -0.34 17.40
C VAL A 310 -6.46 -1.24 17.89
N ALA A 311 -6.15 -2.20 18.78
CA ALA A 311 -7.17 -3.00 19.42
C ALA A 311 -8.18 -2.12 20.20
N ASP A 312 -9.44 -2.54 20.27
CA ASP A 312 -10.42 -1.86 21.11
C ASP A 312 -10.03 -2.00 22.61
N PRO A 313 -9.82 -0.89 23.35
CA PRO A 313 -9.48 -0.95 24.77
C PRO A 313 -10.57 -1.57 25.66
N ALA A 314 -11.81 -1.68 25.17
CA ALA A 314 -12.91 -2.35 25.87
C ALA A 314 -12.96 -3.87 25.62
N ALA A 315 -12.20 -4.37 24.64
CA ALA A 315 -12.18 -5.80 24.30
C ALA A 315 -11.48 -6.63 25.38
N SER A 316 -11.71 -7.95 25.36
CA SER A 316 -11.00 -8.89 26.26
C SER A 316 -9.50 -8.97 25.96
N PHE A 317 -8.70 -9.44 26.92
CA PHE A 317 -7.24 -9.63 26.73
C PHE A 317 -6.89 -10.44 25.48
N ASP A 318 -7.56 -11.58 25.27
CA ASP A 318 -7.32 -12.42 24.08
C ASP A 318 -7.78 -11.74 22.79
N ALA A 319 -8.89 -10.99 22.83
CA ALA A 319 -9.37 -10.24 21.66
C ALA A 319 -8.40 -9.10 21.28
N GLN A 320 -7.79 -8.43 22.26
CA GLN A 320 -6.80 -7.39 21.99
C GLN A 320 -5.50 -7.97 21.42
N ASN A 321 -4.96 -9.04 22.02
CA ASN A 321 -3.76 -9.73 21.51
C ASN A 321 -4.00 -10.37 20.14
N GLY A 322 -5.24 -10.72 19.80
CA GLY A 322 -5.60 -11.23 18.48
C GLY A 322 -5.98 -10.15 17.48
N LEU A 323 -6.00 -8.86 17.83
CA LEU A 323 -6.58 -7.79 16.98
C LEU A 323 -7.97 -8.19 16.42
N ILE A 324 -8.79 -8.84 17.26
CA ILE A 324 -10.11 -9.36 16.88
C ILE A 324 -11.11 -8.21 16.82
N GLU A 325 -11.08 -7.35 17.83
CA GLU A 325 -11.90 -6.14 17.97
C GLU A 325 -10.98 -4.91 17.88
N LEU A 326 -11.34 -3.95 17.04
CA LEU A 326 -10.49 -2.82 16.66
C LEU A 326 -11.18 -1.50 16.97
N GLN A 327 -10.38 -0.51 17.37
CA GLN A 327 -10.84 0.87 17.31
C GLN A 327 -11.22 1.21 15.87
N GLY A 328 -12.40 1.81 15.69
CA GLY A 328 -12.94 2.16 14.37
C GLY A 328 -14.20 1.40 13.98
N ASN A 329 -14.77 0.57 14.86
CA ASN A 329 -16.13 0.04 14.75
C ASN A 329 -16.39 -0.68 13.40
N GLY A 330 -15.46 -1.54 12.98
CA GLY A 330 -15.53 -2.31 11.72
C GLY A 330 -15.17 -1.53 10.44
N GLU A 331 -14.94 -0.21 10.51
CA GLU A 331 -14.53 0.60 9.36
C GLU A 331 -13.04 0.47 9.03
N VAL A 332 -12.25 -0.15 9.89
CA VAL A 332 -10.84 -0.48 9.64
C VAL A 332 -10.59 -1.93 9.98
N SER A 333 -9.66 -2.58 9.25
CA SER A 333 -9.38 -3.99 9.47
C SER A 333 -8.05 -4.44 8.90
N LEU A 334 -7.60 -5.63 9.31
CA LEU A 334 -6.56 -6.38 8.60
C LEU A 334 -6.98 -6.61 7.15
N SER A 335 -6.01 -6.72 6.24
CA SER A 335 -6.23 -7.16 4.87
C SER A 335 -5.44 -8.43 4.56
N GLU A 336 -5.75 -9.11 3.48
CA GLU A 336 -5.14 -10.41 3.16
C GLU A 336 -3.66 -10.24 2.73
N PRO A 337 -2.79 -11.20 3.07
CA PRO A 337 -1.47 -11.30 2.44
C PRO A 337 -1.59 -11.59 0.95
N THR A 338 -0.87 -10.84 0.11
CA THR A 338 -0.91 -11.03 -1.35
C THR A 338 0.46 -11.25 -1.97
N TYR A 339 1.54 -11.01 -1.24
CA TYR A 339 2.90 -11.13 -1.77
C TYR A 339 3.72 -12.21 -1.07
N PRO A 340 4.45 -13.06 -1.82
CA PRO A 340 5.29 -14.10 -1.25
C PRO A 340 6.52 -13.53 -0.54
N LEU A 341 6.84 -14.13 0.61
CA LEU A 341 7.98 -13.89 1.47
C LEU A 341 8.97 -15.06 1.34
N PHE A 342 10.21 -14.79 0.96
CA PHE A 342 11.26 -15.78 0.79
C PHE A 342 12.39 -15.58 1.79
N GLY A 343 13.02 -16.67 2.27
CA GLY A 343 14.28 -16.58 3.02
C GLY A 343 15.50 -16.33 2.13
N ASN A 344 15.44 -16.83 0.89
CA ASN A 344 16.46 -16.64 -0.14
C ASN A 344 15.94 -15.75 -1.27
N GLU A 345 16.83 -15.28 -2.15
CA GLU A 345 16.36 -14.66 -3.39
C GLU A 345 15.54 -15.71 -4.19
N PRO A 346 14.35 -15.36 -4.71
CA PRO A 346 13.45 -16.33 -5.35
C PRO A 346 14.09 -16.98 -6.59
N ASP A 347 13.94 -18.30 -6.71
CA ASP A 347 14.27 -19.05 -7.91
C ASP A 347 13.36 -18.58 -9.07
N PRO A 348 13.90 -18.25 -10.25
CA PRO A 348 13.09 -17.84 -11.40
C PRO A 348 11.99 -18.84 -11.79
N LEU A 349 12.16 -20.14 -11.52
CA LEU A 349 11.12 -21.15 -11.76
C LEU A 349 9.90 -20.95 -10.85
N VAL A 350 10.10 -20.46 -9.63
CA VAL A 350 9.01 -20.16 -8.69
C VAL A 350 8.25 -18.92 -9.18
N LEU A 351 8.97 -17.89 -9.64
CA LEU A 351 8.34 -16.70 -10.21
C LEU A 351 7.46 -17.06 -11.42
N ASP A 352 7.97 -17.90 -12.32
CA ASP A 352 7.19 -18.40 -13.46
C ASP A 352 5.95 -19.19 -13.00
N ALA A 353 6.10 -20.06 -12.01
CA ALA A 353 5.00 -20.86 -11.48
C ALA A 353 3.91 -20.02 -10.79
N LEU A 354 4.30 -18.87 -10.24
CA LEU A 354 3.38 -17.88 -9.64
C LEU A 354 2.82 -16.89 -10.67
N GLY A 355 3.31 -16.91 -11.91
CA GLY A 355 2.95 -15.93 -12.94
C GLY A 355 3.49 -14.51 -12.66
N ILE A 356 4.54 -14.41 -11.84
CA ILE A 356 5.16 -13.13 -11.47
C ILE A 356 6.25 -12.80 -12.52
N PRO A 357 6.26 -11.59 -13.09
CA PRO A 357 7.32 -11.16 -14.00
C PRO A 357 8.69 -11.24 -13.34
N ARG A 358 9.67 -11.79 -14.06
CA ARG A 358 11.06 -11.82 -13.59
C ARG A 358 11.71 -10.43 -13.54
N THR A 359 11.21 -9.47 -14.30
CA THR A 359 11.74 -8.10 -14.34
C THR A 359 10.62 -7.12 -14.07
N ALA A 360 10.83 -6.20 -13.13
CA ALA A 360 9.93 -5.09 -12.89
C ALA A 360 9.94 -4.10 -14.06
N VAL A 361 8.81 -3.44 -14.29
CA VAL A 361 8.65 -2.41 -15.33
C VAL A 361 8.18 -1.13 -14.66
N ALA A 362 8.81 0.00 -14.98
CA ALA A 362 8.38 1.29 -14.45
C ALA A 362 6.96 1.64 -14.95
N PRO A 363 6.03 2.05 -14.07
CA PRO A 363 4.73 2.54 -14.49
C PRO A 363 4.87 3.89 -15.20
N ARG A 364 3.96 4.18 -16.13
CA ARG A 364 3.92 5.45 -16.87
C ARG A 364 2.49 5.93 -16.97
N ILE A 365 2.31 7.25 -16.84
CA ILE A 365 1.02 7.91 -17.07
C ILE A 365 1.07 8.91 -18.22
N GLU A 366 -0.07 9.08 -18.88
CA GLU A 366 -0.26 9.97 -20.03
C GLU A 366 -1.59 10.72 -19.97
N ASN A 367 -1.67 11.85 -20.68
CA ASN A 367 -2.92 12.54 -21.01
C ASN A 367 -3.76 12.98 -19.81
N LEU A 368 -3.13 13.45 -18.72
CA LEU A 368 -3.86 14.06 -17.61
C LEU A 368 -4.65 15.28 -18.08
N ARG A 369 -5.98 15.24 -17.90
CA ARG A 369 -6.91 16.31 -18.25
C ARG A 369 -7.99 16.46 -17.19
N PHE A 370 -8.45 17.69 -17.00
CA PHE A 370 -9.63 18.01 -16.19
C PHE A 370 -10.77 18.52 -17.07
N THR A 371 -11.98 17.99 -16.86
CA THR A 371 -13.20 18.41 -17.56
C THR A 371 -14.34 18.59 -16.57
N SER A 372 -15.22 19.57 -16.80
CA SER A 372 -16.45 19.76 -16.02
C SER A 372 -17.64 20.11 -16.94
N THR A 373 -18.80 20.39 -16.34
CA THR A 373 -19.98 20.92 -17.03
C THR A 373 -19.76 22.31 -17.65
N ARG A 374 -18.73 23.05 -17.21
CA ARG A 374 -18.34 24.36 -17.75
C ARG A 374 -17.28 24.27 -18.85
N GLY A 375 -16.87 23.07 -19.24
CA GLY A 375 -15.88 22.80 -20.28
C GLY A 375 -14.54 22.31 -19.74
N ASP A 376 -13.54 22.34 -20.60
CA ASP A 376 -12.20 21.83 -20.31
C ASP A 376 -11.46 22.76 -19.34
N GLY A 377 -10.85 22.19 -18.31
CA GLY A 377 -9.98 22.89 -17.36
C GLY A 377 -10.69 23.86 -16.40
N THR A 378 -11.99 24.10 -16.52
CA THR A 378 -12.71 25.13 -15.74
C THR A 378 -13.88 24.54 -14.97
N THR A 379 -14.13 24.94 -13.73
CA THR A 379 -15.30 24.60 -12.90
C THR A 379 -15.78 25.80 -12.08
N GLY A 380 -17.02 25.79 -11.58
CA GLY A 380 -17.47 26.72 -10.56
C GLY A 380 -17.05 26.29 -9.14
N ILE A 381 -17.14 27.23 -8.20
CA ILE A 381 -16.96 26.96 -6.76
C ILE A 381 -17.90 25.84 -6.32
N ASN A 382 -17.36 24.81 -5.64
CA ASN A 382 -18.12 23.66 -5.11
C ASN A 382 -18.85 22.81 -6.19
N GLU A 383 -18.47 22.93 -7.46
CA GLU A 383 -19.04 22.11 -8.55
C GLU A 383 -18.14 20.91 -8.88
N GLY A 384 -16.82 21.11 -8.92
CA GLY A 384 -15.85 20.07 -9.23
C GLY A 384 -15.91 19.58 -10.69
N GLY A 385 -15.51 18.34 -10.92
CA GLY A 385 -15.44 17.78 -12.27
C GLY A 385 -14.82 16.40 -12.31
N THR A 386 -14.20 16.05 -13.43
CA THR A 386 -13.59 14.74 -13.62
C THR A 386 -12.19 14.90 -14.20
N PHE A 387 -11.22 14.28 -13.55
CA PHE A 387 -9.89 14.07 -14.10
C PHE A 387 -9.85 12.79 -14.90
N THR A 388 -9.16 12.80 -16.04
CA THR A 388 -8.89 11.61 -16.83
C THR A 388 -7.41 11.52 -17.14
N PHE A 389 -6.85 10.30 -17.10
CA PHE A 389 -5.47 10.01 -17.51
C PHE A 389 -5.36 8.52 -17.84
N THR A 390 -4.33 8.13 -18.58
CA THR A 390 -4.06 6.73 -18.93
C THR A 390 -2.84 6.22 -18.17
N THR A 391 -2.86 5.00 -17.66
CA THR A 391 -1.70 4.32 -17.05
C THR A 391 -1.28 3.08 -17.86
N THR A 392 0.03 2.79 -17.90
CA THR A 392 0.58 1.59 -18.54
C THR A 392 0.60 0.36 -17.64
N GLN A 393 0.43 0.53 -16.34
CA GLN A 393 0.44 -0.54 -15.34
C GLN A 393 -0.76 -0.42 -14.38
N PRO A 394 -1.20 -1.53 -13.77
CA PRO A 394 -2.04 -1.43 -12.57
C PRO A 394 -1.25 -0.76 -11.44
N GLY A 395 -1.95 -0.29 -10.41
CA GLY A 395 -1.30 0.38 -9.29
C GLY A 395 -2.25 1.26 -8.49
N ILE A 396 -1.72 2.03 -7.56
CA ILE A 396 -2.48 3.03 -6.81
C ILE A 396 -2.20 4.40 -7.43
N TYR A 397 -3.24 5.14 -7.80
CA TYR A 397 -3.06 6.51 -8.24
C TYR A 397 -3.21 7.46 -7.06
N THR A 398 -2.40 8.51 -7.05
CA THR A 398 -2.59 9.69 -6.20
C THR A 398 -2.70 10.91 -7.09
N LEU A 399 -3.78 11.67 -6.91
CA LEU A 399 -4.01 12.95 -7.55
C LEU A 399 -4.16 14.03 -6.47
N VAL A 400 -3.29 15.04 -6.49
CA VAL A 400 -3.31 16.15 -5.55
C VAL A 400 -3.61 17.44 -6.30
N ILE A 401 -4.68 18.13 -5.90
CA ILE A 401 -4.99 19.50 -6.34
C ILE A 401 -4.37 20.43 -5.30
N SER A 402 -3.37 21.20 -5.73
CA SER A 402 -2.59 22.09 -4.87
C SER A 402 -3.29 23.44 -4.69
N ARG A 403 -3.44 23.89 -3.45
CA ARG A 403 -4.03 25.20 -3.10
C ARG A 403 -3.16 26.36 -3.56
N ASP A 404 -1.85 26.25 -3.41
CA ASP A 404 -0.89 27.28 -3.81
C ASP A 404 -0.35 27.08 -5.25
N GLY A 405 -0.68 25.94 -5.87
CA GLY A 405 -0.27 25.57 -7.22
C GLY A 405 1.13 24.97 -7.32
N THR A 406 1.85 24.81 -6.21
CA THR A 406 3.26 24.39 -6.17
C THR A 406 3.56 23.28 -5.15
N THR A 407 2.82 23.22 -4.04
CA THR A 407 2.99 22.25 -2.96
C THR A 407 1.96 21.14 -3.11
N PHE A 408 2.42 19.93 -3.37
CA PHE A 408 1.57 18.75 -3.60
C PHE A 408 1.58 17.76 -2.42
N ASP A 409 1.74 18.27 -1.20
CA ASP A 409 1.60 17.47 0.02
C ASP A 409 0.17 16.90 0.11
N PRO A 410 -0.02 15.58 0.10
CA PRO A 410 -1.34 14.97 0.14
C PRO A 410 -2.04 15.10 1.50
N THR A 411 -1.33 15.55 2.54
CA THR A 411 -1.84 15.70 3.91
C THR A 411 -2.21 17.13 4.26
N ASP A 412 -1.84 18.12 3.42
CA ASP A 412 -2.24 19.51 3.62
C ASP A 412 -3.78 19.63 3.58
N PRO A 413 -4.43 20.17 4.64
CA PRO A 413 -5.88 20.32 4.69
C PRO A 413 -6.45 21.25 3.61
N GLN A 414 -5.63 22.15 3.05
CA GLN A 414 -6.03 23.09 2.00
C GLN A 414 -5.94 22.50 0.59
N ASN A 415 -5.12 21.45 0.41
CA ASN A 415 -5.05 20.67 -0.82
C ASN A 415 -6.24 19.73 -0.94
N ARG A 416 -6.41 19.11 -2.10
CA ARG A 416 -7.31 17.96 -2.25
C ARG A 416 -6.57 16.74 -2.76
N THR A 417 -6.64 15.66 -2.01
CA THR A 417 -6.07 14.36 -2.37
C THR A 417 -7.18 13.40 -2.79
N LEU A 418 -7.05 12.83 -3.98
CA LEU A 418 -7.90 11.77 -4.51
C LEU A 418 -7.01 10.54 -4.76
N ARG A 419 -7.37 9.41 -4.17
CA ARG A 419 -6.65 8.15 -4.31
C ARG A 419 -7.60 7.05 -4.76
N GLY A 420 -7.06 6.06 -5.44
CA GLY A 420 -7.79 4.86 -5.82
C GLY A 420 -6.90 3.84 -6.51
N VAL A 421 -7.48 2.68 -6.79
CA VAL A 421 -6.76 1.55 -7.40
C VAL A 421 -7.05 1.51 -8.90
N ALA A 422 -6.00 1.55 -9.70
CA ALA A 422 -6.03 1.20 -11.11
C ALA A 422 -5.86 -0.32 -11.23
N ALA A 423 -6.98 -1.05 -11.37
CA ALA A 423 -6.95 -2.52 -11.41
C ALA A 423 -6.27 -3.10 -12.67
N ALA A 424 -6.15 -2.30 -13.74
CA ALA A 424 -5.51 -2.70 -14.99
C ALA A 424 -4.94 -1.45 -15.72
N PRO A 425 -4.01 -1.65 -16.67
CA PRO A 425 -3.60 -0.60 -17.60
C PRO A 425 -4.81 -0.02 -18.36
N GLY A 426 -4.81 1.29 -18.60
CA GLY A 426 -5.86 1.96 -19.36
C GLY A 426 -6.28 3.32 -18.82
N LEU A 427 -7.42 3.80 -19.33
CA LEU A 427 -8.00 5.09 -18.98
C LEU A 427 -8.64 5.02 -17.58
N LEU A 428 -8.28 6.00 -16.74
CA LEU A 428 -8.85 6.22 -15.43
C LEU A 428 -9.67 7.52 -15.44
N SER A 429 -10.77 7.52 -14.69
CA SER A 429 -11.65 8.67 -14.50
C SER A 429 -11.85 8.90 -13.00
N VAL A 430 -11.46 10.07 -12.50
CA VAL A 430 -11.47 10.40 -11.08
C VAL A 430 -12.35 11.63 -10.86
N ALA A 431 -13.46 11.45 -10.16
CA ALA A 431 -14.37 12.54 -9.84
C ALA A 431 -13.81 13.41 -8.69
N TRP A 432 -14.03 14.71 -8.81
CA TRP A 432 -13.75 15.70 -7.77
C TRP A 432 -15.00 16.53 -7.52
N ASP A 433 -15.28 16.84 -6.25
CA ASP A 433 -16.46 17.55 -5.76
C ASP A 433 -16.23 19.06 -5.57
N GLY A 434 -15.08 19.59 -5.96
CA GLY A 434 -14.75 21.01 -5.80
C GLY A 434 -14.24 21.40 -4.41
N ARG A 435 -14.00 20.42 -3.51
CA ARG A 435 -13.59 20.66 -2.11
C ARG A 435 -12.16 20.22 -1.83
N ASP A 436 -11.57 20.82 -0.80
CA ASP A 436 -10.29 20.43 -0.21
C ASP A 436 -10.43 19.26 0.77
N ASN A 437 -9.30 18.82 1.33
CA ASN A 437 -9.21 17.73 2.30
C ASN A 437 -10.00 18.03 3.59
N GLY A 438 -10.12 19.32 3.95
CA GLY A 438 -10.96 19.79 5.05
C GLY A 438 -12.46 19.84 4.72
N GLY A 439 -12.86 19.53 3.49
CA GLY A 439 -14.25 19.58 3.02
C GLY A 439 -14.74 21.01 2.71
N VAL A 440 -13.83 21.98 2.65
CA VAL A 440 -14.12 23.37 2.30
C VAL A 440 -14.02 23.54 0.78
N PRO A 441 -14.97 24.25 0.12
CA PRO A 441 -14.86 24.54 -1.31
C PRO A 441 -13.56 25.26 -1.65
N PHE A 442 -12.96 24.92 -2.79
CA PHE A 442 -11.88 25.73 -3.33
C PHE A 442 -12.39 27.13 -3.72
N PRO A 443 -11.59 28.19 -3.45
CA PRO A 443 -11.95 29.54 -3.88
C PRO A 443 -11.79 29.70 -5.39
N ALA A 444 -12.36 30.76 -5.96
CA ALA A 444 -12.07 31.15 -7.33
C ALA A 444 -10.57 31.44 -7.51
N GLY A 445 -9.99 30.99 -8.61
CA GLY A 445 -8.55 31.09 -8.87
C GLY A 445 -8.04 30.10 -9.90
N GLU A 446 -6.72 30.16 -10.12
CA GLU A 446 -5.99 29.22 -10.97
C GLU A 446 -5.16 28.30 -10.07
N PHE A 447 -5.32 27.00 -10.24
CA PHE A 447 -4.67 25.96 -9.45
C PHE A 447 -3.99 24.94 -10.36
N GLN A 448 -3.21 24.04 -9.74
CA GLN A 448 -2.58 22.92 -10.43
C GLN A 448 -2.99 21.61 -9.76
N ALA A 449 -3.33 20.62 -10.58
CA ALA A 449 -3.47 19.25 -10.15
C ALA A 449 -2.28 18.43 -10.65
N GLN A 450 -1.76 17.57 -9.80
CA GLN A 450 -0.68 16.64 -10.10
C GLN A 450 -1.17 15.21 -9.92
N ALA A 451 -0.87 14.34 -10.88
CA ALA A 451 -1.16 12.91 -10.79
C ALA A 451 0.12 12.07 -10.90
N VAL A 452 0.12 10.96 -10.18
CA VAL A 452 1.13 9.90 -10.21
C VAL A 452 0.44 8.54 -10.03
N VAL A 453 0.98 7.49 -10.65
CA VAL A 453 0.61 6.09 -10.37
C VAL A 453 1.78 5.38 -9.72
N GLN A 454 1.47 4.57 -8.73
CA GLN A 454 2.39 3.83 -7.88
C GLN A 454 2.22 2.35 -8.24
N ASP A 455 3.23 1.76 -8.87
CA ASP A 455 3.29 0.31 -9.10
C ASP A 455 4.34 -0.28 -8.16
N GLY A 456 4.29 -1.60 -7.97
CA GLY A 456 5.12 -2.29 -7.00
C GLY A 456 4.86 -1.80 -5.58
N GLU A 457 3.68 -1.21 -5.32
CA GLU A 457 3.30 -0.80 -3.99
C GLU A 457 3.17 -2.04 -3.12
N VAL A 458 3.93 -1.98 -2.04
CA VAL A 458 4.03 -3.04 -1.05
C VAL A 458 4.00 -2.43 0.32
N HIS A 459 3.10 -2.97 1.11
CA HIS A 459 2.98 -2.72 2.52
C HIS A 459 3.55 -3.92 3.28
N PHE A 460 4.04 -3.62 4.48
CA PHE A 460 4.62 -4.58 5.39
C PHE A 460 3.90 -4.46 6.74
N PRO A 461 2.71 -5.04 6.89
CA PRO A 461 2.07 -5.10 8.20
C PRO A 461 2.86 -5.94 9.21
N PHE A 462 3.11 -5.36 10.39
CA PHE A 462 3.63 -6.03 11.58
C PHE A 462 2.54 -6.04 12.64
N VAL A 463 2.13 -7.23 13.06
CA VAL A 463 1.06 -7.41 14.02
C VAL A 463 1.65 -7.88 15.34
N ASP A 464 1.37 -7.11 16.40
CA ASP A 464 1.79 -7.40 17.78
C ASP A 464 3.31 -7.61 17.85
N VAL A 465 4.06 -6.54 17.57
CA VAL A 465 5.54 -6.54 17.52
C VAL A 465 6.19 -5.95 18.77
N GLU A 466 5.35 -5.48 19.71
CA GLU A 466 5.68 -4.93 21.02
C GLU A 466 6.65 -3.74 20.96
N ASN A 467 7.95 -3.96 20.71
CA ASN A 467 8.98 -2.92 20.63
C ASN A 467 9.89 -3.06 19.40
N ASN A 468 10.49 -1.95 18.97
CA ASN A 468 11.56 -1.95 17.98
C ASN A 468 12.48 -0.74 18.21
N VAL A 469 13.40 -0.88 19.17
CA VAL A 469 14.28 0.23 19.60
C VAL A 469 15.38 0.56 18.58
N ASP A 470 15.64 -0.31 17.60
CA ASP A 470 16.59 -0.09 16.52
C ASP A 470 15.97 0.69 15.35
N GLY A 471 14.65 0.61 15.18
CA GLY A 471 13.92 1.12 14.02
C GLY A 471 13.80 0.10 12.89
N GLY A 472 13.24 0.55 11.76
CA GLY A 472 12.99 -0.31 10.59
C GLY A 472 11.58 -0.91 10.52
N PRO A 473 11.40 -2.01 9.77
CA PRO A 473 12.45 -2.75 9.05
C PRO A 473 13.19 -1.94 7.99
N ILE A 474 14.37 -2.42 7.63
CA ILE A 474 15.20 -1.90 6.54
C ILE A 474 14.70 -2.53 5.24
N LEU A 475 14.35 -1.70 4.27
CA LEU A 475 13.95 -2.14 2.93
C LEU A 475 15.01 -1.78 1.92
N GLU A 476 15.24 -2.64 0.93
CA GLU A 476 16.10 -2.36 -0.22
C GLU A 476 15.40 -2.87 -1.50
N LEU A 477 15.02 -1.96 -2.40
CA LEU A 477 14.61 -2.33 -3.76
C LEU A 477 15.85 -2.82 -4.53
N ILE A 478 15.93 -4.12 -4.78
CA ILE A 478 17.13 -4.76 -5.36
C ILE A 478 17.10 -4.88 -6.88
N ASN A 479 15.95 -4.64 -7.51
CA ASN A 479 15.78 -4.70 -8.97
C ASN A 479 15.03 -3.47 -9.54
N PRO A 480 15.43 -2.23 -9.21
CA PRO A 480 14.80 -1.05 -9.79
C PRO A 480 14.87 -1.09 -11.33
N PRO A 481 13.78 -0.74 -12.05
CA PRO A 481 13.81 -0.58 -13.50
C PRO A 481 14.89 0.41 -13.96
N ASP A 482 15.54 0.11 -15.09
CA ASP A 482 16.44 1.02 -15.78
C ASP A 482 15.61 1.88 -16.76
N THR A 483 15.30 3.10 -16.34
CA THR A 483 14.50 4.06 -17.11
C THR A 483 15.35 4.94 -18.02
N THR A 484 16.67 4.99 -17.81
CA THR A 484 17.61 5.77 -18.62
C THR A 484 18.26 4.96 -19.75
N GLY A 485 18.21 3.64 -19.67
CA GLY A 485 18.79 2.70 -20.63
C GLY A 485 20.31 2.56 -20.51
N ASP A 486 20.90 2.93 -19.38
CA ASP A 486 22.35 2.89 -19.16
C ASP A 486 22.85 1.55 -18.55
N GLY A 487 21.94 0.63 -18.28
CA GLY A 487 22.20 -0.68 -17.68
C GLY A 487 22.20 -0.67 -16.15
N VAL A 488 21.89 0.45 -15.50
CA VAL A 488 21.80 0.61 -14.04
C VAL A 488 20.34 0.92 -13.68
N GLY A 489 19.81 0.24 -12.66
CA GLY A 489 18.44 0.48 -12.22
C GLY A 489 18.30 1.81 -11.48
N ASP A 490 17.22 2.55 -11.77
CA ASP A 490 16.96 3.89 -11.24
C ASP A 490 16.13 3.81 -9.95
N CYS A 491 16.73 4.13 -8.81
CA CYS A 491 16.02 4.19 -7.55
C CYS A 491 14.95 5.30 -7.56
N PRO A 492 13.80 5.11 -6.89
CA PRO A 492 12.83 6.17 -6.66
C PRO A 492 13.47 7.41 -6.01
N PRO A 493 12.95 8.63 -6.28
CA PRO A 493 13.51 9.89 -5.79
C PRO A 493 13.14 10.18 -4.33
N TRP A 494 13.19 9.16 -3.47
CA TRP A 494 12.84 9.22 -2.06
C TRP A 494 14.06 9.53 -1.19
N ASN A 495 13.79 9.99 0.03
CA ASN A 495 14.78 9.94 1.10
C ASN A 495 15.23 8.48 1.28
N GLY A 496 16.51 8.19 1.06
CA GLY A 496 17.05 6.82 1.07
C GLY A 496 17.08 6.11 -0.29
N GLY A 497 16.50 6.68 -1.35
CA GLY A 497 16.48 6.09 -2.70
C GLY A 497 15.81 4.72 -2.71
N CYS A 498 16.56 3.68 -3.08
CA CYS A 498 16.09 2.29 -3.03
C CYS A 498 15.82 1.78 -1.60
N PHE A 499 16.22 2.54 -0.57
CA PHE A 499 15.90 2.28 0.85
C PHE A 499 14.76 3.16 1.38
N GLY A 500 14.10 3.93 0.51
CA GLY A 500 13.04 4.84 0.88
C GLY A 500 11.72 4.11 1.17
N ALA A 501 11.06 4.52 2.24
CA ALA A 501 9.74 4.03 2.62
C ALA A 501 8.91 5.12 3.30
N PHE A 502 7.68 4.76 3.68
CA PHE A 502 6.72 5.63 4.35
C PHE A 502 6.08 4.89 5.52
N TYR A 503 5.72 5.64 6.57
CA TYR A 503 4.90 5.15 7.67
C TYR A 503 4.08 6.30 8.24
N ASP A 504 2.98 5.96 8.91
CA ASP A 504 2.16 6.93 9.62
C ASP A 504 1.50 6.29 10.85
N ASP A 505 2.13 6.53 12.01
CA ASP A 505 1.73 6.04 13.31
C ASP A 505 0.91 7.10 14.08
N ARG A 506 0.30 8.07 13.38
CA ARG A 506 -0.57 9.07 14.00
C ARG A 506 -2.01 8.57 14.10
N GLY A 507 -2.74 9.07 15.10
CA GLY A 507 -4.18 8.89 15.22
C GLY A 507 -4.96 9.59 14.11
N TYR A 508 -6.14 9.07 13.80
CA TYR A 508 -6.97 9.49 12.67
C TYR A 508 -8.46 9.27 12.96
N ARG A 509 -9.32 9.72 12.05
CA ARG A 509 -10.76 9.42 12.10
C ARG A 509 -11.18 8.49 10.98
N THR A 510 -12.06 7.55 11.30
CA THR A 510 -12.77 6.74 10.32
C THR A 510 -13.76 7.60 9.52
N PRO A 511 -14.35 7.09 8.41
CA PRO A 511 -15.31 7.83 7.61
C PRO A 511 -16.55 8.27 8.40
N SER A 512 -17.02 7.46 9.36
CA SER A 512 -18.12 7.83 10.27
C SER A 512 -17.71 8.80 11.40
N GLY A 513 -16.42 9.13 11.50
CA GLY A 513 -15.89 10.07 12.48
C GLY A 513 -15.43 9.44 13.79
N VAL A 514 -15.33 8.10 13.89
CA VAL A 514 -14.76 7.43 15.07
C VAL A 514 -13.27 7.74 15.16
N LEU A 515 -12.80 8.14 16.34
CA LEU A 515 -11.38 8.40 16.59
C LEU A 515 -10.65 7.07 16.80
N VAL A 516 -9.58 6.86 16.05
CA VAL A 516 -8.57 5.82 16.30
C VAL A 516 -7.33 6.51 16.85
N GLY A 517 -6.84 6.01 17.98
CA GLY A 517 -5.78 6.64 18.75
C GLY A 517 -6.28 7.74 19.71
N GLN A 518 -5.39 8.65 20.14
CA GLN A 518 -5.73 9.68 21.15
C GLN A 518 -6.21 11.00 20.58
N ALA A 519 -5.69 11.39 19.42
CA ALA A 519 -6.03 12.62 18.72
C ALA A 519 -5.67 12.46 17.24
N ILE A 520 -6.32 13.24 16.38
CA ILE A 520 -5.88 13.37 14.98
C ILE A 520 -4.46 13.94 14.99
N ASP A 521 -3.57 13.33 14.21
CA ASP A 521 -2.15 13.70 14.11
C ASP A 521 -1.32 13.52 15.40
N GLY A 522 -1.95 13.06 16.49
CA GLY A 522 -1.30 12.70 17.75
C GLY A 522 -0.89 11.23 17.79
N PRO A 523 -0.30 10.76 18.90
CA PRO A 523 0.08 9.35 19.05
C PRO A 523 -1.15 8.43 19.19
N LEU A 524 -0.96 7.14 18.84
CA LEU A 524 -2.00 6.11 18.96
C LEU A 524 -2.38 5.83 20.43
N CYS A 525 -1.41 5.88 21.33
CA CYS A 525 -1.65 5.76 22.77
C CYS A 525 -1.28 7.08 23.49
N PRO A 526 -1.77 7.33 24.72
CA PRO A 526 -1.33 8.48 25.50
C PRO A 526 0.18 8.46 25.59
N GLY A 527 0.86 9.61 25.61
CA GLY A 527 2.30 9.69 25.92
C GLY A 527 2.52 10.28 27.31
N ASP A 528 3.64 9.98 27.97
CA ASP A 528 4.09 10.73 29.16
C ASP A 528 5.53 11.22 28.99
N THR A 529 5.67 12.52 28.72
CA THR A 529 6.98 13.19 28.60
C THR A 529 7.77 13.23 29.92
N ALA A 530 7.15 12.95 31.07
CA ALA A 530 7.78 12.97 32.38
C ALA A 530 8.32 11.61 32.84
N ASN A 531 8.02 10.52 32.11
CA ASN A 531 8.51 9.19 32.41
C ASN A 531 9.33 8.64 31.23
N PRO A 532 10.65 8.44 31.36
CA PRO A 532 11.47 7.83 30.31
C PRO A 532 11.05 6.38 29.96
N ASN A 533 10.20 5.77 30.81
CA ASN A 533 9.63 4.43 30.65
C ASN A 533 8.08 4.44 30.51
N GLY A 534 7.44 5.53 30.05
CA GLY A 534 5.97 5.71 30.12
C GLY A 534 5.22 5.87 28.80
N PHE A 535 4.26 4.94 28.59
CA PHE A 535 3.23 4.80 27.54
C PHE A 535 3.72 4.61 26.10
N GLY A 536 3.84 3.35 25.66
CA GLY A 536 4.09 2.97 24.27
C GLY A 536 5.48 3.32 23.73
N ASN A 537 6.04 4.47 24.11
CA ASN A 537 7.19 5.12 23.48
C ASN A 537 7.06 5.10 21.94
N PRO A 538 6.11 5.85 21.36
CA PRO A 538 5.97 5.93 19.92
C PRO A 538 7.24 6.53 19.29
N PRO A 539 7.43 6.38 17.96
CA PRO A 539 8.53 7.05 17.28
C PRO A 539 8.57 8.55 17.56
N ALA A 540 9.77 9.11 17.70
CA ALA A 540 9.96 10.55 17.92
C ALA A 540 9.35 11.40 16.80
N ILE A 541 9.33 10.86 15.58
CA ILE A 541 8.59 11.40 14.44
C ILE A 541 7.46 10.41 14.13
N LEU A 542 6.20 10.81 14.34
CA LEU A 542 5.05 9.90 14.24
C LEU A 542 4.69 9.50 12.80
N ALA A 543 5.15 10.26 11.79
CA ALA A 543 4.94 9.93 10.39
C ALA A 543 6.11 10.40 9.54
N SER A 544 6.46 9.64 8.50
CA SER A 544 7.47 10.06 7.52
C SER A 544 7.01 11.30 6.73
N ASP A 545 7.94 11.94 6.03
CA ASP A 545 7.58 12.95 5.03
C ASP A 545 6.58 12.34 4.02
N PRO A 546 5.39 12.94 3.81
CA PRO A 546 4.35 12.34 2.97
C PRO A 546 4.64 12.40 1.46
N VAL A 547 5.68 13.13 1.05
CA VAL A 547 6.12 13.28 -0.35
C VAL A 547 7.42 12.51 -0.59
N LEU A 548 8.40 12.64 0.29
CA LEU A 548 9.76 12.10 0.11
C LEU A 548 10.03 10.85 0.93
N GLY A 549 9.16 10.49 1.87
CA GLY A 549 9.36 9.34 2.76
C GLY A 549 10.55 9.53 3.70
N PHE A 550 11.13 8.42 4.14
CA PHE A 550 12.32 8.40 5.00
C PHE A 550 13.27 7.26 4.60
N ASP A 551 14.54 7.39 5.01
CA ASP A 551 15.54 6.33 4.83
C ASP A 551 15.36 5.27 5.92
N THR A 552 14.98 4.05 5.51
CA THR A 552 14.70 2.93 6.43
C THR A 552 15.92 2.45 7.22
N ARG A 553 17.14 2.85 6.84
CA ARG A 553 18.37 2.55 7.58
C ARG A 553 18.58 3.47 8.78
N SER A 554 17.80 4.55 8.88
CA SER A 554 17.80 5.45 10.03
C SER A 554 16.97 4.87 11.19
N ASN A 555 17.22 5.38 12.40
CA ASN A 555 16.42 5.06 13.57
C ASN A 555 15.13 5.92 13.68
N GLN A 556 14.71 6.60 12.60
CA GLN A 556 13.58 7.53 12.64
C GLN A 556 12.29 6.87 13.16
N ARG A 557 12.07 5.60 12.81
CA ARG A 557 10.92 4.80 13.27
C ARG A 557 11.26 3.83 14.39
N ALA A 558 12.26 4.14 15.22
CA ALA A 558 12.50 3.39 16.47
C ALA A 558 11.38 3.67 17.48
N PHE A 559 10.87 2.65 18.14
CA PHE A 559 9.79 2.74 19.13
C PHE A 559 9.92 1.70 20.24
N GLY A 560 9.19 1.90 21.33
CA GLY A 560 9.16 0.99 22.46
C GLY A 560 10.40 1.09 23.34
N PHE A 561 10.70 0.00 24.05
CA PHE A 561 11.76 -0.07 25.07
C PHE A 561 12.42 -1.47 25.09
N PRO A 562 13.59 -1.64 25.75
CA PRO A 562 14.38 -2.88 25.67
C PRO A 562 14.02 -3.93 26.75
N PHE A 563 12.77 -3.94 27.24
CA PHE A 563 12.31 -4.87 28.29
C PHE A 563 10.90 -5.38 27.99
N ASP A 564 10.49 -6.43 28.69
CA ASP A 564 9.21 -7.11 28.45
C ASP A 564 8.01 -6.16 28.66
N ALA A 565 7.04 -6.26 27.76
CA ALA A 565 6.12 -5.18 27.41
C ALA A 565 4.72 -5.67 27.02
N ASN A 566 4.24 -6.78 27.60
CA ASN A 566 2.90 -7.33 27.32
C ASN A 566 1.92 -7.14 28.49
N PRO A 567 1.39 -5.93 28.69
CA PRO A 567 0.46 -5.64 29.77
C PRO A 567 -0.94 -6.19 29.49
N PRO A 568 -1.86 -6.21 30.48
CA PRO A 568 -3.21 -6.77 30.30
C PRO A 568 -4.13 -6.03 29.33
N ALA A 569 -3.77 -4.82 28.86
CA ALA A 569 -4.59 -4.02 27.96
C ALA A 569 -3.74 -3.10 27.08
N VAL A 570 -4.27 -2.74 25.92
CA VAL A 570 -3.68 -1.80 24.97
C VAL A 570 -3.52 -0.41 25.59
N CYS A 571 -2.49 0.32 25.16
CA CYS A 571 -2.18 1.68 25.61
C CYS A 571 -1.95 1.82 27.13
N ARG A 572 -1.49 0.76 27.79
CA ARG A 572 -1.01 0.86 29.18
C ARG A 572 0.41 1.42 29.23
N VAL A 573 0.76 1.98 30.39
CA VAL A 573 2.07 2.62 30.64
C VAL A 573 3.25 1.68 30.47
N ASP A 574 3.02 0.38 30.70
CA ASP A 574 3.96 -0.73 30.67
C ASP A 574 3.90 -1.54 29.36
N GLY A 575 3.15 -1.07 28.36
CA GLY A 575 3.07 -1.68 27.03
C GLY A 575 3.91 -0.98 25.98
N GLY A 576 4.50 -1.76 25.09
CA GLY A 576 5.26 -1.26 23.94
C GLY A 576 4.37 -0.61 22.88
N HIS A 577 4.95 0.18 21.98
CA HIS A 577 4.20 0.86 20.92
C HIS A 577 3.52 -0.13 19.99
N GLY A 578 4.17 -1.26 19.69
CA GLY A 578 3.62 -2.32 18.85
C GLY A 578 2.63 -3.27 19.55
N ASP A 579 2.53 -3.23 20.88
CA ASP A 579 1.67 -4.13 21.67
C ASP A 579 0.19 -3.89 21.32
N LYS A 580 -0.52 -4.97 20.96
CA LYS A 580 -1.94 -5.00 20.58
C LYS A 580 -2.27 -3.99 19.47
N LYS A 581 -1.36 -3.84 18.51
CA LYS A 581 -1.49 -2.97 17.35
C LYS A 581 -1.04 -3.67 16.06
N GLY A 582 -1.60 -3.21 14.95
CA GLY A 582 -1.07 -3.49 13.63
C GLY A 582 -0.31 -2.25 13.16
N LEU A 583 1.01 -2.34 13.02
CA LEU A 583 1.83 -1.25 12.49
C LEU A 583 2.11 -1.52 11.02
N ASP A 584 2.17 -0.46 10.22
CA ASP A 584 2.38 -0.59 8.78
C ASP A 584 3.53 0.29 8.29
N LEU A 585 4.22 -0.17 7.26
CA LEU A 585 5.27 0.55 6.55
C LEU A 585 5.16 0.15 5.09
N TRP A 586 5.27 1.11 4.18
CA TRP A 586 5.10 0.84 2.77
C TRP A 586 6.11 1.56 1.89
N THR A 587 6.27 1.04 0.67
CA THR A 587 7.06 1.66 -0.39
C THR A 587 6.48 1.29 -1.74
N PHE A 588 6.89 1.99 -2.79
CA PHE A 588 6.40 1.81 -4.16
C PHE A 588 7.37 2.42 -5.16
N TYR A 589 7.19 2.05 -6.44
CA TYR A 589 7.88 2.68 -7.56
C TYR A 589 6.93 3.66 -8.28
N PRO A 590 7.26 4.97 -8.31
CA PRO A 590 6.39 5.97 -8.90
C PRO A 590 6.48 5.97 -10.43
N SER A 591 5.41 6.39 -11.09
CA SER A 591 5.43 6.76 -12.50
C SER A 591 6.09 8.11 -12.70
N ASN A 592 6.23 8.53 -13.96
CA ASN A 592 6.37 9.95 -14.28
C ASN A 592 5.21 10.75 -13.68
N THR A 593 5.46 12.03 -13.40
CA THR A 593 4.46 12.96 -12.88
C THR A 593 3.81 13.73 -14.02
N LEU A 594 2.50 13.96 -13.95
CA LEU A 594 1.78 14.87 -14.86
C LEU A 594 1.07 15.96 -14.07
N ASN A 595 1.05 17.16 -14.65
CA ASN A 595 0.34 18.30 -14.11
C ASN A 595 -0.72 18.78 -15.11
N THR A 596 -1.86 19.24 -14.61
CA THR A 596 -2.90 19.93 -15.41
C THR A 596 -3.42 21.15 -14.65
N PRO A 597 -3.68 22.27 -15.35
CA PRO A 597 -4.33 23.42 -14.73
C PRO A 597 -5.77 23.09 -14.36
N VAL A 598 -6.23 23.72 -13.27
CA VAL A 598 -7.63 23.71 -12.82
C VAL A 598 -8.03 25.16 -12.51
N ARG A 599 -8.98 25.68 -13.27
CA ARG A 599 -9.51 27.02 -13.10
C ARG A 599 -10.85 26.97 -12.39
N ILE A 600 -10.99 27.74 -11.32
CA ILE A 600 -12.23 27.86 -10.57
C ILE A 600 -12.75 29.27 -10.74
N VAL A 601 -13.98 29.40 -11.23
CA VAL A 601 -14.62 30.69 -11.44
C VAL A 601 -15.71 30.91 -10.40
N ASP A 602 -15.93 32.17 -10.03
CA ASP A 602 -17.06 32.55 -9.22
C ASP A 602 -18.39 32.11 -9.86
N PRO A 603 -19.44 31.86 -9.06
CA PRO A 603 -20.77 31.66 -9.59
C PRO A 603 -21.13 32.84 -10.48
N THR A 604 -21.73 32.57 -11.65
CA THR A 604 -22.21 33.63 -12.52
C THR A 604 -23.24 34.45 -11.75
N ALA A 605 -23.04 35.76 -11.68
CA ALA A 605 -23.91 36.69 -10.99
C ALA A 605 -25.38 36.59 -11.43
N VAL A 606 -25.64 36.12 -12.65
CA VAL A 606 -26.99 35.85 -13.14
C VAL A 606 -27.20 34.41 -13.59
N THR A 607 -28.31 33.79 -13.18
CA THR A 607 -28.82 32.56 -13.83
C THR A 607 -29.82 32.98 -14.91
N LEU A 608 -29.47 32.89 -16.19
CA LEU A 608 -30.37 33.28 -17.27
C LEU A 608 -31.32 32.12 -17.65
N LEU A 609 -32.63 32.30 -17.44
CA LEU A 609 -33.64 31.30 -17.80
C LEU A 609 -34.09 31.39 -19.26
N ASN A 610 -34.15 32.60 -19.80
CA ASN A 610 -34.55 32.82 -21.19
C ASN A 610 -33.99 34.15 -21.70
N LEU A 611 -33.67 34.21 -23.00
CA LEU A 611 -33.39 35.42 -23.76
C LEU A 611 -34.00 35.26 -25.16
N SER A 612 -34.72 36.27 -25.62
CA SER A 612 -35.42 36.25 -26.90
C SER A 612 -35.50 37.64 -27.52
N ALA A 613 -35.54 37.70 -28.85
CA ALA A 613 -35.79 38.93 -29.61
C ALA A 613 -36.98 38.71 -30.55
N THR A 614 -37.95 39.62 -30.53
CA THR A 614 -39.17 39.52 -31.35
C THR A 614 -39.43 40.84 -32.06
N ARG A 615 -39.71 40.78 -33.37
CA ARG A 615 -40.09 41.96 -34.18
C ARG A 615 -41.53 42.35 -33.87
N THR A 616 -41.74 43.60 -33.50
CA THR A 616 -43.04 44.24 -33.27
C THR A 616 -43.24 45.41 -34.23
N ALA A 617 -44.40 46.05 -34.19
CA ALA A 617 -44.65 47.27 -34.98
C ALA A 617 -43.76 48.46 -34.53
N GLU A 618 -43.22 48.40 -33.31
CA GLU A 618 -42.44 49.47 -32.68
C GLU A 618 -40.92 49.25 -32.80
N GLY A 619 -40.47 48.10 -33.33
CA GLY A 619 -39.05 47.76 -33.45
C GLY A 619 -38.76 46.29 -33.13
N VAL A 620 -37.64 46.01 -32.46
CA VAL A 620 -37.32 44.68 -31.93
C VAL A 620 -37.39 44.71 -30.41
N THR A 621 -38.28 43.92 -29.81
CA THR A 621 -38.35 43.75 -28.36
C THR A 621 -37.48 42.58 -27.93
N ILE A 622 -36.49 42.87 -27.08
CA ILE A 622 -35.63 41.90 -26.41
C ILE A 622 -36.21 41.63 -25.03
N ARG A 623 -36.44 40.35 -24.72
CA ARG A 623 -36.94 39.90 -23.42
C ARG A 623 -35.99 38.88 -22.83
N TRP A 624 -35.69 39.04 -21.55
CA TRP A 624 -34.97 38.04 -20.79
C TRP A 624 -35.60 37.82 -19.42
N THR A 625 -35.38 36.62 -18.90
CA THR A 625 -35.80 36.21 -17.56
C THR A 625 -34.59 35.67 -16.84
N THR A 626 -34.33 36.18 -15.64
CA THR A 626 -33.31 35.66 -14.74
C THR A 626 -33.98 34.72 -13.72
N GLY A 627 -33.22 33.75 -13.23
CA GLY A 627 -33.59 32.84 -12.13
C GLY A 627 -33.03 33.33 -10.79
N SER A 628 -31.89 34.01 -10.82
CA SER A 628 -31.27 34.74 -9.71
C SER A 628 -30.37 35.85 -10.27
N GLU A 629 -30.15 36.89 -9.48
CA GLU A 629 -29.25 38.03 -9.71
C GLU A 629 -28.46 38.33 -8.42
N LEU A 630 -27.24 37.82 -8.32
CA LEU A 630 -26.33 38.01 -7.20
C LEU A 630 -25.25 39.00 -7.62
N ASN A 631 -25.14 40.14 -6.91
CA ASN A 631 -24.17 41.19 -7.22
C ASN A 631 -24.27 41.80 -8.63
N THR A 632 -25.40 41.62 -9.32
CA THR A 632 -25.63 42.26 -10.62
C THR A 632 -25.95 43.75 -10.45
N GLN A 633 -25.18 44.63 -11.11
CA GLN A 633 -25.49 46.06 -11.24
C GLN A 633 -26.61 46.29 -12.26
N GLY A 634 -26.56 45.60 -13.40
CA GLY A 634 -27.58 45.69 -14.43
C GLY A 634 -27.16 45.06 -15.75
N PHE A 635 -27.90 45.39 -16.80
CA PHE A 635 -27.78 44.76 -18.11
C PHE A 635 -27.60 45.77 -19.24
N HIS A 636 -26.64 45.53 -20.12
CA HIS A 636 -26.54 46.20 -21.41
C HIS A 636 -27.14 45.36 -22.53
N ILE A 637 -27.69 46.05 -23.54
CA ILE A 637 -28.13 45.43 -24.79
C ILE A 637 -27.14 45.82 -25.88
N LEU A 638 -26.58 44.82 -26.55
CA LEU A 638 -25.68 45.00 -27.68
C LEU A 638 -26.38 44.54 -28.96
N ARG A 639 -26.08 45.22 -30.07
CA ARG A 639 -26.60 44.89 -31.40
C ARG A 639 -25.49 44.88 -32.43
N SER A 640 -25.47 43.86 -33.29
CA SER A 640 -24.68 43.85 -34.52
C SER A 640 -25.58 43.74 -35.75
N GLU A 641 -25.22 44.49 -36.79
CA GLU A 641 -25.91 44.46 -38.10
C GLU A 641 -25.32 43.40 -39.04
N SER A 642 -24.06 42.98 -38.84
CA SER A 642 -23.46 41.84 -39.55
C SER A 642 -23.82 40.50 -38.92
N GLY A 643 -24.19 40.52 -37.63
CA GLY A 643 -24.48 39.34 -36.82
C GLY A 643 -23.26 38.79 -36.09
N ALA A 644 -22.10 39.45 -36.13
CA ALA A 644 -20.91 39.13 -35.35
C ALA A 644 -20.90 39.88 -34.01
N LEU A 645 -20.20 39.37 -32.98
CA LEU A 645 -20.10 40.10 -31.70
C LEU A 645 -19.06 41.22 -31.78
N ASP A 646 -18.03 41.07 -32.62
CA ASP A 646 -16.88 41.99 -32.71
C ASP A 646 -17.25 43.39 -33.22
N ASP A 647 -18.34 43.51 -33.98
CA ASP A 647 -18.89 44.78 -34.45
C ASP A 647 -20.17 45.19 -33.71
N ALA A 648 -20.51 44.50 -32.61
CA ALA A 648 -21.70 44.83 -31.84
C ALA A 648 -21.53 46.14 -31.07
N VAL A 649 -22.53 47.02 -31.17
CA VAL A 649 -22.56 48.30 -30.48
C VAL A 649 -23.53 48.26 -29.31
N TYR A 650 -23.21 49.00 -28.25
CA TYR A 650 -24.11 49.19 -27.11
C TYR A 650 -25.30 50.04 -27.52
N LEU A 651 -26.51 49.51 -27.32
CA LEU A 651 -27.75 50.25 -27.49
C LEU A 651 -28.17 50.99 -26.21
N THR A 652 -27.70 50.53 -25.06
CA THR A 652 -27.94 51.18 -23.77
C THR A 652 -26.66 51.87 -23.30
N SER A 653 -26.71 53.20 -23.12
CA SER A 653 -25.58 54.01 -22.64
C SER A 653 -25.31 53.86 -21.15
N THR A 654 -26.32 53.44 -20.40
CA THR A 654 -26.24 53.07 -18.98
C THR A 654 -26.89 51.70 -18.80
N PRO A 655 -26.39 50.85 -17.89
CA PRO A 655 -26.97 49.53 -17.69
C PRO A 655 -28.42 49.64 -17.21
N ILE A 656 -29.28 48.77 -17.72
CA ILE A 656 -30.65 48.58 -17.25
C ILE A 656 -30.55 47.99 -15.85
N PRO A 657 -30.96 48.70 -14.77
CA PRO A 657 -30.70 48.25 -13.42
C PRO A 657 -31.28 46.87 -13.14
N ALA A 658 -30.49 46.03 -12.50
CA ALA A 658 -30.96 44.77 -11.95
C ALA A 658 -32.05 45.03 -10.90
N ARG A 659 -33.02 44.14 -10.88
CA ARG A 659 -34.20 44.16 -10.00
C ARG A 659 -34.41 42.82 -9.29
N GLY A 660 -33.75 41.77 -9.74
CA GLY A 660 -33.73 40.48 -9.08
C GLY A 660 -32.82 40.49 -7.85
N SER A 661 -32.68 39.33 -7.25
CA SER A 661 -31.84 39.08 -6.08
C SER A 661 -31.21 37.71 -6.16
N ALA A 662 -30.29 37.42 -5.24
CA ALA A 662 -29.66 36.12 -5.11
C ALA A 662 -30.67 34.97 -4.93
N LEU A 663 -31.88 35.25 -4.42
CA LEU A 663 -32.91 34.27 -4.11
C LEU A 663 -34.09 34.26 -5.09
N GLY A 664 -34.06 35.12 -6.12
CA GLY A 664 -35.13 35.17 -7.10
C GLY A 664 -34.81 36.16 -8.21
N GLY A 665 -34.92 35.71 -9.46
CA GLY A 665 -34.73 36.55 -10.63
C GLY A 665 -35.97 37.34 -11.02
N GLU A 666 -35.88 38.00 -12.18
CA GLU A 666 -36.85 38.97 -12.65
C GLU A 666 -37.00 38.87 -14.18
N ARG A 667 -38.09 39.44 -14.70
CA ARG A 667 -38.35 39.57 -16.13
C ARG A 667 -38.08 40.98 -16.59
N TYR A 668 -37.43 41.08 -17.73
CA TYR A 668 -37.07 42.33 -18.35
C TYR A 668 -37.53 42.36 -19.79
N SER A 669 -37.76 43.58 -20.27
CA SER A 669 -38.11 43.86 -21.65
C SER A 669 -37.49 45.19 -22.04
N TRP A 670 -36.84 45.22 -23.20
CA TRP A 670 -36.29 46.43 -23.78
C TRP A 670 -36.55 46.43 -25.30
N THR A 671 -36.91 47.58 -25.87
CA THR A 671 -37.29 47.68 -27.30
C THR A 671 -36.30 48.55 -28.06
N ASP A 672 -35.66 47.95 -29.07
CA ASP A 672 -34.87 48.66 -30.08
C ASP A 672 -35.81 49.26 -31.13
N THR A 673 -36.17 50.54 -30.96
CA THR A 673 -37.04 51.26 -31.91
C THR A 673 -36.31 51.67 -33.19
N SER A 674 -34.98 51.62 -33.21
CA SER A 674 -34.16 51.97 -34.37
C SER A 674 -34.02 50.82 -35.38
N ALA A 675 -34.40 49.60 -34.99
CA ALA A 675 -34.28 48.40 -35.83
C ALA A 675 -35.45 48.16 -36.79
N GLY A 676 -36.44 49.08 -36.88
CA GLY A 676 -37.67 48.91 -37.65
C GLY A 676 -37.48 48.51 -39.13
N ASN A 677 -36.35 48.93 -39.75
CA ASN A 677 -36.05 48.66 -41.16
C ASN A 677 -34.85 47.70 -41.37
N LEU A 678 -34.26 47.15 -40.31
CA LEU A 678 -33.06 46.32 -40.42
C LEU A 678 -33.43 44.86 -40.78
N GLY A 679 -32.67 44.25 -41.70
CA GLY A 679 -32.90 42.91 -42.26
C GLY A 679 -32.72 41.74 -41.27
N ARG A 680 -32.81 40.50 -41.75
CA ARG A 680 -32.71 39.26 -40.93
C ARG A 680 -31.32 39.00 -40.33
N THR A 681 -30.34 39.82 -40.65
CA THR A 681 -28.93 39.68 -40.26
C THR A 681 -28.62 40.24 -38.86
N VAL A 682 -29.52 41.03 -38.28
CA VAL A 682 -29.32 41.63 -36.96
C VAL A 682 -29.31 40.57 -35.86
N ALA A 683 -28.33 40.66 -34.96
CA ALA A 683 -28.21 39.84 -33.76
C ALA A 683 -28.08 40.72 -32.51
N TYR A 684 -28.63 40.24 -31.40
CA TYR A 684 -28.60 40.91 -30.10
C TYR A 684 -27.90 40.04 -29.05
N TRP A 685 -27.18 40.69 -28.16
CA TRP A 685 -26.63 40.10 -26.93
C TRP A 685 -27.10 40.88 -25.73
N LEU A 686 -27.23 40.18 -24.61
CA LEU A 686 -27.40 40.73 -23.29
C LEU A 686 -26.04 40.66 -22.58
N GLU A 687 -25.49 41.79 -22.16
CA GLU A 687 -24.33 41.81 -21.26
C GLU A 687 -24.82 42.11 -19.86
N GLU A 688 -24.54 41.22 -18.92
CA GLU A 688 -24.70 41.46 -17.50
C GLU A 688 -23.43 42.10 -16.95
N VAL A 689 -23.59 43.09 -16.06
CA VAL A 689 -22.50 43.80 -15.39
C VAL A 689 -22.69 43.67 -13.89
N GLU A 690 -21.66 43.23 -13.20
CA GLU A 690 -21.61 43.08 -11.75
C GLU A 690 -21.29 44.41 -11.04
N THR A 691 -21.61 44.51 -9.75
CA THR A 691 -21.20 45.64 -8.88
C THR A 691 -19.69 45.77 -8.73
N THR A 692 -18.93 44.73 -9.09
CA THR A 692 -17.46 44.67 -9.13
C THR A 692 -16.89 45.18 -10.46
N GLY A 693 -17.71 45.35 -11.50
CA GLY A 693 -17.31 45.74 -12.84
C GLY A 693 -16.98 44.58 -13.78
N VAL A 694 -17.07 43.33 -13.33
CA VAL A 694 -16.98 42.13 -14.19
C VAL A 694 -18.25 42.04 -15.07
N SER A 695 -18.12 41.54 -16.30
CA SER A 695 -19.27 41.36 -17.20
C SER A 695 -19.32 39.99 -17.87
N GLN A 696 -20.54 39.52 -18.14
CA GLN A 696 -20.82 38.28 -18.86
C GLN A 696 -21.83 38.54 -19.99
N ARG A 697 -21.65 37.90 -21.16
CA ARG A 697 -22.52 38.08 -22.32
C ARG A 697 -23.32 36.84 -22.65
N PHE A 698 -24.59 37.03 -23.00
CA PHE A 698 -25.55 36.01 -23.40
C PHE A 698 -26.13 36.31 -24.78
N GLY A 699 -26.14 35.32 -25.67
CA GLY A 699 -26.61 35.46 -27.05
C GLY A 699 -25.70 34.70 -28.04
N PRO A 700 -25.85 34.95 -29.35
CA PRO A 700 -26.80 35.88 -29.96
C PRO A 700 -28.25 35.39 -29.92
N VAL A 701 -29.19 36.32 -29.87
CA VAL A 701 -30.58 36.08 -30.26
C VAL A 701 -30.93 36.89 -31.50
N ARG A 702 -31.63 36.25 -32.43
CA ARG A 702 -32.06 36.86 -33.70
C ARG A 702 -33.55 37.18 -33.65
N PRO A 703 -34.00 38.34 -34.17
CA PRO A 703 -35.41 38.72 -34.12
C PRO A 703 -36.30 37.74 -34.91
N THR A 704 -37.23 37.09 -34.22
CA THR A 704 -38.30 36.31 -34.84
C THR A 704 -39.54 37.17 -35.07
N ALA A 705 -40.37 36.86 -36.08
CA ALA A 705 -41.59 37.61 -36.31
C ALA A 705 -42.61 37.34 -35.20
N THR A 706 -43.35 38.37 -34.75
CA THR A 706 -44.51 38.16 -33.86
C THR A 706 -45.50 37.22 -34.57
N PRO A 707 -45.91 36.10 -33.96
CA PRO A 707 -46.94 35.24 -34.54
C PRO A 707 -48.23 36.06 -34.71
N ALA A 708 -48.80 36.06 -35.91
CA ALA A 708 -50.13 36.61 -36.13
C ALA A 708 -51.10 35.92 -35.17
N THR A 709 -51.83 36.70 -34.37
CA THR A 709 -52.84 36.21 -33.43
C THR A 709 -53.86 35.36 -34.17
N GLY A 710 -53.80 34.04 -33.94
CA GLY A 710 -54.76 33.10 -34.53
C GLY A 710 -54.26 31.67 -34.57
N ARG A 711 -54.10 31.03 -33.40
CA ARG A 711 -54.37 29.60 -33.11
C ARG A 711 -53.88 29.29 -31.69
N TYR A 712 -54.80 28.83 -30.85
CA TYR A 712 -54.49 28.28 -29.53
C TYR A 712 -53.47 27.14 -29.67
N GLN A 713 -52.36 27.21 -28.94
CA GLN A 713 -51.55 26.03 -28.63
C GLN A 713 -51.91 25.57 -27.23
N VAL A 714 -52.50 24.37 -27.15
CA VAL A 714 -52.75 23.66 -25.90
C VAL A 714 -51.41 23.09 -25.43
N GLY A 715 -50.90 23.56 -24.30
CA GLY A 715 -49.80 22.93 -23.58
C GLY A 715 -50.34 21.91 -22.60
N LEU A 716 -50.11 20.62 -22.84
CA LEU A 716 -50.33 19.56 -21.85
C LEU A 716 -49.26 19.66 -20.75
N PRO A 717 -49.60 19.51 -19.46
CA PRO A 717 -48.59 19.44 -18.41
C PRO A 717 -47.80 18.13 -18.50
N LEU A 718 -46.48 18.24 -18.42
CA LEU A 718 -45.59 17.09 -18.26
C LEU A 718 -45.62 16.63 -16.79
N VAL A 719 -46.25 15.49 -16.53
CA VAL A 719 -46.10 14.77 -15.25
C VAL A 719 -44.85 13.91 -15.35
N ARG A 720 -43.85 14.15 -14.49
CA ARG A 720 -42.77 13.18 -14.23
C ARG A 720 -43.14 12.37 -12.99
N ARG A 721 -43.02 11.04 -13.09
CA ARG A 721 -42.90 10.13 -11.94
C ARG A 721 -41.48 10.16 -11.43
#